data_AF-A0A380GAD1-F1
#
_entry.id   AF-A0A380GAD1-F1
#
_cell.length_a   1.000
_cell.length_b   1.000
_cell.length_c   1.000
_cell.angle_alpha   90.00
_cell.angle_beta   90.00
_cell.angle_gamma   90.00
#
_symmetry.space_group_name_H-M   'P 1'
#
loop_
_entity.id
_entity.type
_entity.pdbx_description
1 polymer ?
#
loop_
_entity_poly.entity_id
_entity_poly.type
_entity_poly.pdbx_seq_one_letter_code
_entity_poly.pdbx_strand_id
1 'polypeptide(L)'
;MILLPLLFLSIERFLKSGKLGLFIIITAVSFANNFYFAYYQVLMGLIYYSLRVFHAHPDDQKRGIGTVLPLGVAAVLGVGSSLFFFFHGVRSFFNNQRIPFDGDIPLVESFNENTNLFYDNYLIVISFVVIQALLTFKLYRHFYYRLFAILSIMTIIAAFIPYVDSIFNGFSAPQKRSHYLLAFVTSGLVATYVQYFKSLSRLTYLMTAIPAMAVVFISAYIYDRVVWWVYLVPLVCLIGLLVLTIARHDNKRHIFVSLSFACALIILQFAISTVFIKNQIFHTDHEKRANTFYANASLYHTPLQQSLVDQMNADKQADERIDWRVNEQDNTPMYQHFKGLSLYSSIFDQQLIEFYYRYLMINLKEESVSRYQSTGARSNIASLLSVRYLMEKDYQHRQPANFKKVQQNGQYIIYENQYPLPAVRVSRQYYRAEDLTTPIDREHAMLDGVVLEHQGQAYPHQARNLVHDIEMTTRDAKRTHSDAFTVTEPNGGVTLQLPKSLREQYEDFYVVVYFKRKAPDSNSTLDVNGYENHRLFNASKYRTGQNTLLYRVQPDNNGQIHLSISPTGTYQFNIQGVYGEDYDPLKRAYQNSAPHRYEEHQGKIKVHFADHSGGMAVINIPYRKGMTAFVDGEPVTPQSVNGMMTGVKVGPNAKQIDIHYRPPYFITMVVLSLISIICSVFYSRWYQHKQSRKSEKY
;
A
#
# COMPACT_ATOMS: atom_id res chain seq x y z
N MET A 1 9.81 -6.53 -14.01
CA MET A 1 10.24 -6.39 -15.42
C MET A 1 11.11 -7.55 -15.92
N ILE A 2 12.06 -8.08 -15.15
CA ILE A 2 12.97 -9.17 -15.59
C ILE A 2 12.26 -10.53 -15.79
N LEU A 3 11.28 -10.86 -14.93
CA LEU A 3 10.65 -12.18 -14.92
C LEU A 3 9.72 -12.46 -16.11
N LEU A 4 9.11 -11.43 -16.71
CA LEU A 4 8.23 -11.61 -17.87
C LEU A 4 8.98 -12.09 -19.13
N PRO A 5 10.10 -11.46 -19.55
CA PRO A 5 10.94 -12.02 -20.61
C PRO A 5 11.38 -13.45 -20.32
N LEU A 6 11.74 -13.75 -19.08
CA LEU A 6 12.14 -15.10 -18.68
C LEU A 6 10.99 -16.11 -18.73
N LEU A 7 9.77 -15.67 -18.42
CA LEU A 7 8.56 -16.49 -18.58
C LEU A 7 8.36 -16.83 -20.06
N PHE A 8 8.42 -15.85 -20.96
CA PHE A 8 8.29 -16.09 -22.41
C PHE A 8 9.40 -17.02 -22.90
N LEU A 9 10.64 -16.76 -22.50
CA LEU A 9 11.78 -17.62 -22.82
C LEU A 9 11.57 -19.05 -22.31
N SER A 10 11.01 -19.23 -21.12
CA SER A 10 10.75 -20.55 -20.56
C SER A 10 9.65 -21.32 -21.31
N ILE A 11 8.61 -20.62 -21.77
CA ILE A 11 7.57 -21.17 -22.65
C ILE A 11 8.19 -21.56 -24.00
N GLU A 12 8.96 -20.66 -24.63
CA GLU A 12 9.67 -20.93 -25.88
C GLU A 12 10.60 -22.14 -25.76
N ARG A 13 11.36 -22.23 -24.66
CA ARG A 13 12.27 -23.35 -24.39
C ARG A 13 11.51 -24.67 -24.27
N PHE A 14 10.36 -24.66 -23.63
CA PHE A 14 9.49 -25.84 -23.56
C PHE A 14 8.94 -26.23 -24.93
N LEU A 15 8.43 -25.28 -25.73
CA LEU A 15 7.88 -25.56 -27.06
C LEU A 15 8.96 -26.10 -28.02
N LYS A 16 10.17 -25.52 -27.99
CA LYS A 16 11.29 -25.91 -28.86
C LYS A 16 12.01 -27.19 -28.45
N SER A 17 12.08 -27.50 -27.16
CA SER A 17 12.94 -28.59 -26.67
C SER A 17 12.30 -29.54 -25.65
N GLY A 18 11.04 -29.31 -25.28
CA GLY A 18 10.34 -30.05 -24.22
C GLY A 18 10.90 -29.84 -22.80
N LYS A 19 11.87 -28.94 -22.59
CA LYS A 19 12.51 -28.75 -21.28
C LYS A 19 11.65 -27.84 -20.38
N LEU A 20 11.05 -28.43 -19.34
CA LEU A 20 10.13 -27.76 -18.40
C LEU A 20 10.83 -27.06 -17.22
N GLY A 21 12.05 -27.44 -16.86
CA GLY A 21 12.71 -26.97 -15.62
C GLY A 21 12.79 -25.45 -15.48
N LEU A 22 13.10 -24.72 -16.56
CA LEU A 22 13.15 -23.25 -16.50
C LEU A 22 11.76 -22.65 -16.21
N PHE A 23 10.70 -23.20 -16.79
CA PHE A 23 9.34 -22.71 -16.56
C PHE A 23 8.94 -22.87 -15.09
N ILE A 24 9.23 -24.04 -14.49
CA ILE A 24 8.98 -24.30 -13.07
C ILE A 24 9.71 -23.28 -12.19
N ILE A 25 11.00 -23.03 -12.46
CA ILE A 25 11.82 -22.08 -11.69
C ILE A 25 11.26 -20.66 -11.79
N ILE A 26 10.94 -20.20 -13.00
CA ILE A 26 10.40 -18.85 -13.20
C ILE A 26 9.03 -18.71 -12.53
N THR A 27 8.15 -19.71 -12.63
CA THR A 27 6.89 -19.72 -11.88
C THR A 27 7.15 -19.63 -10.37
N ALA A 28 8.01 -20.48 -9.82
CA ALA A 28 8.31 -20.49 -8.39
C ALA A 28 8.85 -19.14 -7.90
N VAL A 29 9.82 -18.57 -8.61
CA VAL A 29 10.42 -17.27 -8.28
C VAL A 29 9.39 -16.14 -8.38
N SER A 30 8.54 -16.15 -9.41
CA SER A 30 7.50 -15.12 -9.57
C SER A 30 6.52 -15.11 -8.41
N PHE A 31 6.01 -16.28 -8.00
CA PHE A 31 5.07 -16.41 -6.90
C PHE A 31 5.71 -16.17 -5.52
N ALA A 32 6.97 -16.56 -5.33
CA ALA A 32 7.73 -16.30 -4.11
C ALA A 32 8.06 -14.80 -3.94
N ASN A 33 8.40 -14.12 -5.02
CA ASN A 33 8.82 -12.72 -4.99
C ASN A 33 7.64 -11.77 -4.72
N ASN A 34 6.55 -11.90 -5.49
CA ASN A 34 5.39 -11.04 -5.33
C ASN A 34 4.16 -11.65 -6.02
N PHE A 35 3.17 -12.05 -5.22
CA PHE A 35 1.94 -12.69 -5.71
C PHE A 35 1.19 -11.83 -6.74
N TYR A 36 1.28 -10.51 -6.61
CA TYR A 36 0.56 -9.56 -7.43
C TYR A 36 1.21 -9.42 -8.82
N PHE A 37 2.55 -9.35 -8.89
CA PHE A 37 3.26 -9.47 -10.17
C PHE A 37 3.15 -10.88 -10.78
N ALA A 38 3.07 -11.93 -9.96
CA ALA A 38 2.85 -13.30 -10.43
C ALA A 38 1.49 -13.42 -11.14
N TYR A 39 0.43 -12.83 -10.58
CA TYR A 39 -0.90 -12.77 -11.21
C TYR A 39 -0.82 -12.17 -12.63
N TYR A 40 -0.09 -11.07 -12.81
CA TYR A 40 0.07 -10.43 -14.13
C TYR A 40 0.80 -11.29 -15.13
N GLN A 41 1.85 -11.97 -14.65
CA GLN A 41 2.62 -12.89 -15.45
C GLN A 41 1.80 -14.11 -15.86
N VAL A 42 0.90 -14.60 -15.00
CA VAL A 42 -0.04 -15.67 -15.38
C VAL A 42 -0.95 -15.19 -16.50
N LEU A 43 -1.60 -14.03 -16.38
CA LEU A 43 -2.47 -13.50 -17.43
C LEU A 43 -1.72 -13.34 -18.76
N MET A 44 -0.56 -12.67 -18.75
CA MET A 44 0.22 -12.44 -19.96
C MET A 44 0.81 -13.75 -20.51
N GLY A 45 1.26 -14.65 -19.65
CA GLY A 45 1.77 -15.96 -20.02
C GLY A 45 0.69 -16.81 -20.70
N LEU A 46 -0.55 -16.76 -20.21
CA LEU A 46 -1.70 -17.44 -20.83
C LEU A 46 -2.04 -16.84 -22.20
N ILE A 47 -2.05 -15.50 -22.34
CA ILE A 47 -2.27 -14.84 -23.64
C ILE A 47 -1.18 -15.28 -24.63
N TYR A 48 0.09 -15.17 -24.23
CA TYR A 48 1.23 -15.53 -25.06
C TYR A 48 1.22 -17.00 -25.47
N TYR A 49 1.03 -17.89 -24.49
CA TYR A 49 0.97 -19.32 -24.73
C TYR A 49 -0.21 -19.71 -25.62
N SER A 50 -1.39 -19.10 -25.44
CA SER A 50 -2.55 -19.34 -26.31
C SER A 50 -2.24 -18.99 -27.76
N LEU A 51 -1.60 -17.84 -28.01
CA LEU A 51 -1.15 -17.48 -29.36
C LEU A 51 -0.18 -18.52 -29.95
N ARG A 52 0.75 -19.04 -29.13
CA ARG A 52 1.69 -20.10 -29.55
C ARG A 52 1.02 -21.44 -29.80
N VAL A 53 -0.06 -21.77 -29.10
CA VAL A 53 -0.84 -23.00 -29.33
C VAL A 53 -1.61 -22.92 -30.65
N PHE A 54 -2.23 -21.78 -30.96
CA PHE A 54 -2.93 -21.59 -32.24
C PHE A 54 -1.98 -21.40 -33.43
N HIS A 55 -0.80 -20.82 -33.19
CA HIS A 55 0.21 -20.57 -34.21
C HIS A 55 1.55 -21.18 -33.78
N ALA A 56 1.76 -22.46 -34.12
CA ALA A 56 3.02 -23.13 -33.85
C ALA A 56 4.14 -22.61 -34.76
N HIS A 57 5.36 -22.51 -34.21
CA HIS A 57 6.54 -22.23 -35.01
C HIS A 57 7.00 -23.52 -35.71
N PRO A 58 7.55 -23.46 -36.95
CA PRO A 58 8.05 -24.63 -37.66
C PRO A 58 9.10 -25.44 -36.89
N ASP A 59 9.91 -24.78 -36.05
CA ASP A 59 10.94 -25.42 -35.20
C ASP A 59 10.41 -25.98 -33.87
N ASP A 60 9.11 -25.86 -33.58
CA ASP A 60 8.57 -26.36 -32.32
C ASP A 60 8.52 -27.88 -32.29
N GLN A 61 9.12 -28.48 -31.26
CA GLN A 61 9.04 -29.92 -31.00
C GLN A 61 7.77 -30.32 -30.24
N LYS A 62 7.10 -29.36 -29.60
CA LYS A 62 5.87 -29.56 -28.82
C LYS A 62 4.82 -28.58 -29.33
N ARG A 63 3.65 -29.09 -29.72
CA ARG A 63 2.59 -28.33 -30.39
C ARG A 63 1.20 -28.77 -29.96
N GLY A 64 0.24 -27.88 -30.17
CA GLY A 64 -1.18 -28.16 -29.98
C GLY A 64 -1.56 -28.43 -28.53
N ILE A 65 -2.79 -28.90 -28.32
CA ILE A 65 -3.38 -29.00 -26.98
C ILE A 65 -2.66 -29.99 -26.04
N GLY A 66 -1.88 -30.93 -26.59
CA GLY A 66 -1.07 -31.88 -25.83
C GLY A 66 0.04 -31.23 -24.98
N THR A 67 0.34 -29.95 -25.20
CA THR A 67 1.31 -29.20 -24.39
C THR A 67 0.69 -28.60 -23.12
N VAL A 68 -0.63 -28.56 -23.01
CA VAL A 68 -1.36 -27.96 -21.88
C VAL A 68 -1.11 -28.74 -20.59
N LEU A 69 -1.32 -30.06 -20.60
CA LEU A 69 -1.15 -30.87 -19.39
C LEU A 69 0.29 -30.80 -18.86
N PRO A 70 1.35 -30.97 -19.69
CA PRO A 70 2.70 -30.91 -19.16
C PRO A 70 3.08 -29.57 -18.54
N LEU A 71 2.66 -28.47 -19.16
CA LEU A 71 2.91 -27.12 -18.68
C LEU A 71 2.05 -26.80 -17.44
N GLY A 72 0.81 -27.30 -17.39
CA GLY A 72 -0.07 -27.18 -16.24
C GLY A 72 0.49 -27.86 -14.98
N VAL A 73 1.00 -29.09 -15.11
CA VAL A 73 1.69 -29.78 -14.01
C VAL A 73 2.94 -29.00 -13.59
N ALA A 74 3.73 -28.49 -14.55
CA ALA A 74 4.89 -27.66 -14.25
C ALA A 74 4.52 -26.36 -13.52
N ALA A 75 3.39 -25.72 -13.86
CA ALA A 75 2.88 -24.53 -13.19
C ALA A 75 2.49 -24.84 -11.74
N VAL A 76 1.74 -25.94 -11.51
CA VAL A 76 1.34 -26.38 -10.16
C VAL A 76 2.56 -26.67 -9.31
N LEU A 77 3.57 -27.36 -9.85
CA LEU A 77 4.82 -27.64 -9.13
C LEU A 77 5.63 -26.38 -8.85
N GLY A 78 5.65 -25.42 -9.77
CA GLY A 78 6.27 -24.11 -9.57
C GLY A 78 5.60 -23.32 -8.45
N VAL A 79 4.27 -23.22 -8.47
CA VAL A 79 3.49 -22.58 -7.39
C VAL A 79 3.71 -23.32 -6.06
N GLY A 80 3.64 -24.66 -6.07
CA GLY A 80 3.91 -25.51 -4.91
C GLY A 80 5.27 -25.23 -4.27
N SER A 81 6.31 -25.09 -5.11
CA SER A 81 7.68 -24.77 -4.68
C SER A 81 7.80 -23.39 -4.01
N SER A 82 6.84 -22.49 -4.23
CA SER A 82 6.81 -21.15 -3.66
C SER A 82 5.93 -21.00 -2.41
N LEU A 83 5.15 -22.04 -2.03
CA LEU A 83 4.13 -21.96 -0.98
C LEU A 83 4.65 -21.39 0.34
N PHE A 84 5.88 -21.70 0.73
CA PHE A 84 6.47 -21.19 1.97
C PHE A 84 6.53 -19.65 2.06
N PHE A 85 6.52 -18.94 0.93
CA PHE A 85 6.35 -17.48 0.88
C PHE A 85 4.96 -17.07 0.38
N PHE A 86 4.56 -17.64 -0.77
CA PHE A 86 3.35 -17.26 -1.49
C PHE A 86 2.09 -17.38 -0.63
N PHE A 87 1.96 -18.48 0.12
CA PHE A 87 0.77 -18.75 0.93
C PHE A 87 0.55 -17.66 1.99
N HIS A 88 1.61 -17.26 2.70
CA HIS A 88 1.51 -16.25 3.75
C HIS A 88 1.21 -14.86 3.17
N GLY A 89 1.79 -14.52 2.01
CA GLY A 89 1.49 -13.27 1.30
C GLY A 89 0.02 -13.17 0.88
N VAL A 90 -0.51 -14.22 0.26
CA VAL A 90 -1.93 -14.28 -0.16
C VAL A 90 -2.88 -14.27 1.03
N ARG A 91 -2.55 -15.01 2.09
CA ARG A 91 -3.37 -15.01 3.31
C ARG A 91 -3.43 -13.62 3.96
N SER A 92 -2.30 -12.90 3.98
CA SER A 92 -2.26 -11.52 4.47
C SER A 92 -3.13 -10.60 3.60
N PHE A 93 -3.09 -10.76 2.28
CA PHE A 93 -3.94 -10.02 1.36
C PHE A 93 -5.44 -10.26 1.59
N PHE A 94 -5.87 -11.50 1.79
CA PHE A 94 -7.27 -11.81 2.11
C PHE A 94 -7.70 -11.28 3.49
N ASN A 95 -6.77 -11.15 4.42
CA ASN A 95 -7.02 -10.58 5.75
C ASN A 95 -6.89 -9.04 5.78
N ASN A 96 -6.76 -8.39 4.62
CA ASN A 96 -6.63 -6.94 4.51
C ASN A 96 -7.98 -6.32 4.15
N GLN A 97 -8.63 -5.73 5.14
CA GLN A 97 -9.94 -5.12 4.96
C GLN A 97 -9.82 -3.86 4.08
N ARG A 98 -10.54 -3.85 2.96
CA ARG A 98 -10.68 -2.69 2.07
C ARG A 98 -12.15 -2.51 1.69
N ILE A 99 -12.52 -1.26 1.43
CA ILE A 99 -13.84 -0.96 0.86
C ILE A 99 -13.81 -1.38 -0.61
N PRO A 100 -14.82 -2.12 -1.08
CA PRO A 100 -14.97 -2.39 -2.50
C PRO A 100 -15.01 -1.08 -3.29
N PHE A 101 -14.36 -1.07 -4.45
CA PHE A 101 -14.48 0.07 -5.36
C PHE A 101 -15.90 0.07 -5.95
N ASP A 102 -16.58 1.20 -5.85
CA ASP A 102 -17.97 1.41 -6.28
C ASP A 102 -18.13 2.53 -7.32
N GLY A 103 -17.01 3.07 -7.82
CA GLY A 103 -17.02 4.10 -8.86
C GLY A 103 -17.30 3.53 -10.26
N ASP A 104 -17.81 4.39 -11.13
CA ASP A 104 -18.04 4.03 -12.53
C ASP A 104 -16.72 3.85 -13.30
N ILE A 105 -16.64 2.76 -14.07
CA ILE A 105 -15.51 2.49 -14.96
C ILE A 105 -15.94 2.81 -16.40
N PRO A 106 -15.35 3.84 -17.04
CA PRO A 106 -15.70 4.15 -18.42
C PRO A 106 -15.26 3.03 -19.37
N LEU A 107 -16.03 2.83 -20.45
CA LEU A 107 -15.74 1.79 -21.45
C LEU A 107 -14.43 2.05 -22.19
N VAL A 108 -14.19 3.33 -22.53
CA VAL A 108 -13.01 3.79 -23.27
C VAL A 108 -12.40 4.98 -22.53
N GLU A 109 -11.07 4.95 -22.39
CA GLU A 109 -10.29 6.05 -21.84
C GLU A 109 -10.38 7.28 -22.75
N SER A 110 -10.52 8.47 -22.18
CA SER A 110 -10.48 9.70 -22.97
C SER A 110 -9.10 9.89 -23.61
N PHE A 111 -9.07 10.26 -24.89
CA PHE A 111 -7.82 10.56 -25.59
C PHE A 111 -7.42 12.02 -25.35
N ASN A 112 -6.35 12.22 -24.59
CA ASN A 112 -5.78 13.53 -24.25
C ASN A 112 -4.24 13.41 -24.18
N GLU A 113 -3.54 14.50 -23.86
CA GLU A 113 -2.07 14.52 -23.76
C GLU A 113 -1.56 13.38 -22.86
N ASN A 114 -2.10 13.28 -21.64
CA ASN A 114 -1.69 12.30 -20.63
C ASN A 114 -2.01 10.85 -21.00
N THR A 115 -2.88 10.57 -21.96
CA THR A 115 -3.21 9.21 -22.41
C THR A 115 -2.55 8.85 -23.75
N ASN A 116 -1.92 9.81 -24.43
CA ASN A 116 -1.27 9.59 -25.72
C ASN A 116 0.05 8.81 -25.59
N LEU A 117 -0.02 7.50 -25.84
CA LEU A 117 1.10 6.56 -25.76
C LEU A 117 2.30 6.91 -26.66
N PHE A 118 2.15 7.75 -27.68
CA PHE A 118 3.20 8.05 -28.65
C PHE A 118 3.81 9.45 -28.47
N TYR A 119 3.33 10.21 -27.50
CA TYR A 119 3.79 11.58 -27.27
C TYR A 119 4.10 11.90 -25.81
N ASP A 120 3.08 11.92 -24.94
CA ASP A 120 3.24 12.30 -23.53
C ASP A 120 2.25 11.61 -22.57
N ASN A 121 2.22 10.28 -22.62
CA ASN A 121 1.46 9.51 -21.65
C ASN A 121 2.11 9.59 -20.25
N TYR A 122 1.29 9.73 -19.21
CA TYR A 122 1.76 9.90 -17.82
C TYR A 122 2.54 8.70 -17.23
N LEU A 123 2.56 7.55 -17.92
CA LEU A 123 3.28 6.33 -17.48
C LEU A 123 4.34 5.86 -18.46
N ILE A 124 4.09 5.93 -19.76
CA ILE A 124 4.99 5.40 -20.77
C ILE A 124 4.81 6.03 -22.14
N VAL A 125 5.90 6.54 -22.72
CA VAL A 125 5.95 6.96 -24.12
C VAL A 125 6.63 5.87 -24.97
N ILE A 126 5.89 5.35 -25.95
CA ILE A 126 6.32 4.37 -26.92
C ILE A 126 6.84 5.09 -28.16
N SER A 127 7.96 4.62 -28.70
CA SER A 127 8.56 5.19 -29.90
C SER A 127 7.65 5.06 -31.13
N PHE A 128 7.64 6.09 -31.99
CA PHE A 128 6.94 6.09 -33.28
C PHE A 128 7.36 4.93 -34.20
N VAL A 129 8.55 4.35 -33.98
CA VAL A 129 9.04 3.16 -34.70
C VAL A 129 8.08 1.98 -34.54
N VAL A 130 7.31 1.93 -33.45
CA VAL A 130 6.25 0.92 -33.25
C VAL A 130 5.15 1.08 -34.28
N ILE A 131 4.67 2.31 -34.52
CA ILE A 131 3.66 2.59 -35.55
C ILE A 131 4.21 2.18 -36.92
N GLN A 132 5.44 2.60 -37.22
CA GLN A 132 6.12 2.25 -38.46
C GLN A 132 6.21 0.73 -38.66
N ALA A 133 6.62 0.00 -37.62
CA ALA A 133 6.67 -1.46 -37.65
C ALA A 133 5.27 -2.07 -37.86
N LEU A 134 4.26 -1.62 -37.13
CA LEU A 134 2.89 -2.14 -37.29
C LEU A 134 2.36 -1.96 -38.72
N LEU A 135 2.71 -0.86 -39.39
CA LEU A 135 2.34 -0.58 -40.78
C LEU A 135 3.20 -1.34 -41.81
N THR A 136 4.29 -1.99 -41.41
CA THR A 136 5.20 -2.72 -42.31
C THR A 136 4.71 -4.16 -42.55
N PHE A 137 3.60 -4.30 -43.29
CA PHE A 137 2.93 -5.59 -43.54
C PHE A 137 3.83 -6.68 -44.12
N LYS A 138 4.85 -6.32 -44.93
CA LYS A 138 5.82 -7.26 -45.52
C LYS A 138 6.52 -8.12 -44.47
N LEU A 139 6.75 -7.60 -43.27
CA LEU A 139 7.48 -8.30 -42.20
C LEU A 139 6.61 -9.29 -41.42
N TYR A 140 5.27 -9.24 -41.55
CA TYR A 140 4.35 -10.19 -40.90
C TYR A 140 4.51 -11.64 -41.39
N ARG A 141 5.27 -11.87 -42.47
CA ARG A 141 5.70 -13.21 -42.87
C ARG A 141 6.67 -13.86 -41.87
N HIS A 142 7.39 -13.05 -41.09
CA HIS A 142 8.29 -13.56 -40.06
C HIS A 142 7.51 -13.83 -38.78
N PHE A 143 7.62 -15.06 -38.26
CA PHE A 143 6.79 -15.53 -37.17
C PHE A 143 6.83 -14.62 -35.93
N TYR A 144 8.03 -14.34 -35.40
CA TYR A 144 8.16 -13.54 -34.18
C TYR A 144 7.76 -12.09 -34.39
N TYR A 145 8.00 -11.53 -35.59
CA TYR A 145 7.54 -10.20 -35.94
C TYR A 145 6.01 -10.12 -35.85
N ARG A 146 5.31 -11.05 -36.51
CA ARG A 146 3.86 -11.15 -36.47
C ARG A 146 3.34 -11.33 -35.04
N LEU A 147 3.98 -12.18 -34.25
CA LEU A 147 3.59 -12.42 -32.86
C LEU A 147 3.71 -11.15 -32.01
N PHE A 148 4.85 -10.46 -32.06
CA PHE A 148 5.04 -9.21 -31.33
C PHE A 148 4.17 -8.06 -31.87
N ALA A 149 3.85 -8.04 -33.16
CA ALA A 149 2.93 -7.07 -33.74
C ALA A 149 1.50 -7.27 -33.22
N ILE A 150 0.99 -8.50 -33.22
CA ILE A 150 -0.33 -8.84 -32.67
C ILE A 150 -0.40 -8.48 -31.18
N LEU A 151 0.60 -8.88 -30.40
CA LEU A 151 0.67 -8.55 -28.98
C LEU A 151 0.72 -7.04 -28.75
N SER A 152 1.49 -6.30 -29.54
CA SER A 152 1.57 -4.84 -29.44
C SER A 152 0.21 -4.20 -29.70
N ILE A 153 -0.48 -4.59 -30.78
CA ILE A 153 -1.84 -4.10 -31.09
C ILE A 153 -2.79 -4.40 -29.94
N MET A 154 -2.81 -5.64 -29.44
CA MET A 154 -3.66 -6.04 -28.32
C MET A 154 -3.40 -5.20 -27.07
N THR A 155 -2.13 -4.98 -26.72
CA THR A 155 -1.77 -4.18 -25.53
C THR A 155 -2.02 -2.69 -25.71
N ILE A 156 -1.89 -2.14 -26.93
CA ILE A 156 -2.24 -0.74 -27.22
C ILE A 156 -3.75 -0.55 -27.05
N ILE A 157 -4.57 -1.43 -27.65
CA ILE A 157 -6.03 -1.38 -27.50
C ILE A 157 -6.41 -1.52 -26.01
N ALA A 158 -5.80 -2.48 -25.30
CA ALA A 158 -6.05 -2.70 -23.87
C ALA A 158 -5.73 -1.47 -23.00
N ALA A 159 -4.71 -0.68 -23.35
CA ALA A 159 -4.35 0.53 -22.60
C ALA A 159 -5.46 1.60 -22.62
N PHE A 160 -6.34 1.58 -23.64
CA PHE A 160 -7.50 2.47 -23.77
C PHE A 160 -8.80 1.86 -23.23
N ILE A 161 -8.78 0.66 -22.65
CA ILE A 161 -9.95 0.01 -22.06
C ILE A 161 -9.74 -0.10 -20.53
N PRO A 162 -10.25 0.85 -19.73
CA PRO A 162 -10.06 0.87 -18.26
C PRO A 162 -10.53 -0.41 -17.56
N TYR A 163 -11.49 -1.14 -18.14
CA TYR A 163 -11.90 -2.44 -17.60
C TYR A 163 -10.77 -3.48 -17.64
N VAL A 164 -9.89 -3.42 -18.65
CA VAL A 164 -8.68 -4.28 -18.67
C VAL A 164 -7.75 -3.91 -17.51
N ASP A 165 -7.60 -2.63 -17.20
CA ASP A 165 -6.82 -2.18 -16.04
C ASP A 165 -7.43 -2.66 -14.71
N SER A 166 -8.76 -2.76 -14.63
CA SER A 166 -9.46 -3.38 -13.50
C SER A 166 -9.19 -4.88 -13.39
N ILE A 167 -9.22 -5.64 -14.50
CA ILE A 167 -8.85 -7.06 -14.53
C ILE A 167 -7.40 -7.25 -14.03
N PHE A 168 -6.47 -6.45 -14.52
CA PHE A 168 -5.09 -6.39 -14.04
C PHE A 168 -4.97 -5.73 -12.66
N ASN A 169 -6.07 -5.37 -12.00
CA ASN A 169 -6.11 -5.00 -10.59
C ASN A 169 -7.01 -5.92 -9.76
N GLY A 170 -7.28 -7.14 -10.23
CA GLY A 170 -8.12 -8.12 -9.53
C GLY A 170 -9.59 -7.71 -9.46
N PHE A 171 -10.10 -7.10 -10.53
CA PHE A 171 -11.46 -6.56 -10.64
C PHE A 171 -11.77 -5.44 -9.63
N SER A 172 -10.72 -4.74 -9.18
CA SER A 172 -10.82 -3.54 -8.33
C SER A 172 -10.76 -2.25 -9.19
N ALA A 173 -10.57 -1.09 -8.56
CA ALA A 173 -10.44 0.19 -9.24
C ALA A 173 -9.48 0.11 -10.44
N PRO A 174 -9.78 0.73 -11.60
CA PRO A 174 -8.92 0.67 -12.77
C PRO A 174 -7.55 1.28 -12.43
N GLN A 175 -6.48 0.52 -12.63
CA GLN A 175 -5.10 0.96 -12.40
C GLN A 175 -4.23 0.47 -13.55
N LYS A 176 -3.49 1.37 -14.20
CA LYS A 176 -2.66 1.14 -15.41
C LYS A 176 -1.41 0.27 -15.16
N ARG A 177 -1.48 -0.69 -14.24
CA ARG A 177 -0.39 -1.59 -13.83
C ARG A 177 0.01 -2.59 -14.92
N SER A 178 -0.85 -2.78 -15.92
CA SER A 178 -0.61 -3.58 -17.14
C SER A 178 0.42 -2.95 -18.09
N HIS A 179 0.72 -1.66 -17.97
CA HIS A 179 1.47 -0.90 -18.99
C HIS A 179 2.94 -1.31 -19.14
N TYR A 180 3.55 -1.98 -18.16
CA TYR A 180 4.89 -2.55 -18.36
C TYR A 180 4.90 -3.70 -19.38
N LEU A 181 3.75 -4.36 -19.60
CA LEU A 181 3.59 -5.39 -20.63
C LEU A 181 3.75 -4.78 -22.02
N LEU A 182 3.11 -3.63 -22.22
CA LEU A 182 3.17 -2.83 -23.44
C LEU A 182 4.61 -2.45 -23.78
N ALA A 183 5.40 -2.01 -22.79
CA ALA A 183 6.83 -1.72 -22.95
C ALA A 183 7.61 -2.93 -23.51
N PHE A 184 7.36 -4.12 -22.94
CA PHE A 184 8.08 -5.33 -23.33
C PHE A 184 7.71 -5.81 -24.74
N VAL A 185 6.41 -5.90 -25.06
CA VAL A 185 5.97 -6.42 -26.36
C VAL A 185 6.34 -5.49 -27.50
N THR A 186 6.25 -4.17 -27.28
CA THR A 186 6.65 -3.17 -28.28
C THR A 186 8.16 -3.14 -28.48
N SER A 187 8.96 -3.34 -27.43
CA SER A 187 10.41 -3.52 -27.55
C SER A 187 10.76 -4.76 -28.38
N GLY A 188 10.04 -5.88 -28.20
CA GLY A 188 10.19 -7.07 -29.03
C GLY A 188 9.82 -6.83 -30.50
N LEU A 189 8.78 -6.04 -30.76
CA LEU A 189 8.41 -5.63 -32.12
C LEU A 189 9.50 -4.77 -32.77
N VAL A 190 10.03 -3.77 -32.06
CA VAL A 190 11.12 -2.93 -32.57
C VAL A 190 12.38 -3.75 -32.83
N ALA A 191 12.74 -4.68 -31.93
CA ALA A 191 13.90 -5.55 -32.10
C ALA A 191 13.77 -6.43 -33.37
N THR A 192 12.60 -7.04 -33.58
CA THR A 192 12.34 -7.85 -34.78
C THR A 192 12.21 -6.99 -36.05
N TYR A 193 11.70 -5.76 -35.95
CA TYR A 193 11.73 -4.78 -37.04
C TYR A 193 13.17 -4.46 -37.47
N VAL A 194 14.04 -4.14 -36.51
CA VAL A 194 15.47 -3.87 -36.78
C VAL A 194 16.17 -5.09 -37.37
N GLN A 195 15.88 -6.29 -36.87
CA GLN A 195 16.43 -7.55 -37.39
C GLN A 195 16.14 -7.73 -38.89
N TYR A 196 14.93 -7.43 -39.35
CA TYR A 196 14.51 -7.60 -40.74
C TYR A 196 14.55 -6.31 -41.56
N PHE A 197 15.03 -5.21 -40.99
CA PHE A 197 15.00 -3.87 -41.56
C PHE A 197 15.57 -3.82 -42.98
N LYS A 198 16.72 -4.47 -43.19
CA LYS A 198 17.43 -4.51 -44.47
C LYS A 198 16.64 -5.19 -45.60
N SER A 199 15.57 -5.94 -45.29
CA SER A 199 14.71 -6.60 -46.28
C SER A 199 13.65 -5.69 -46.90
N LEU A 200 13.52 -4.45 -46.39
CA LEU A 200 12.54 -3.47 -46.85
C LEU A 200 12.99 -2.79 -48.14
N SER A 201 12.02 -2.37 -48.96
CA SER A 201 12.27 -1.46 -50.06
C SER A 201 12.18 -0.01 -49.55
N ARG A 202 12.85 0.91 -50.25
CA ARG A 202 12.78 2.35 -49.97
C ARG A 202 11.34 2.88 -49.97
N LEU A 203 10.53 2.42 -50.92
CA LEU A 203 9.12 2.81 -51.02
C LEU A 203 8.31 2.33 -49.81
N THR A 204 8.41 1.05 -49.44
CA THR A 204 7.71 0.53 -48.24
C THR A 204 8.15 1.25 -46.97
N TYR A 205 9.44 1.55 -46.85
CA TYR A 205 9.96 2.30 -45.71
C TYR A 205 9.36 3.72 -45.64
N LEU A 206 9.35 4.47 -46.75
CA LEU A 206 8.76 5.82 -46.79
C LEU A 206 7.26 5.81 -46.51
N MET A 207 6.51 4.88 -47.10
CA MET A 207 5.06 4.74 -46.90
C MET A 207 4.68 4.42 -45.45
N THR A 208 5.58 3.84 -44.66
CA THR A 208 5.34 3.51 -43.25
C THR A 208 5.95 4.55 -42.30
N ALA A 209 7.07 5.17 -42.67
CA ALA A 209 7.71 6.23 -41.89
C ALA A 209 6.88 7.51 -41.85
N ILE A 210 6.34 7.95 -42.99
CA ILE A 210 5.60 9.23 -43.10
C ILE A 210 4.37 9.25 -42.17
N PRO A 211 3.46 8.26 -42.19
CA PRO A 211 2.34 8.24 -41.26
C PRO A 211 2.78 8.15 -39.79
N ALA A 212 3.82 7.38 -39.49
CA ALA A 212 4.33 7.25 -38.13
C ALA A 212 4.91 8.57 -37.59
N MET A 213 5.63 9.32 -38.43
CA MET A 213 6.09 10.68 -38.12
C MET A 213 4.93 11.65 -37.95
N ALA A 214 3.92 11.57 -38.82
CA ALA A 214 2.74 12.42 -38.77
C ALA A 214 2.03 12.32 -37.41
N VAL A 215 1.91 11.12 -36.83
CA VAL A 215 1.33 10.95 -35.48
C VAL A 215 2.08 11.77 -34.43
N VAL A 216 3.41 11.79 -34.45
CA VAL A 216 4.22 12.56 -33.51
C VAL A 216 4.04 14.06 -33.72
N PHE A 217 4.14 14.54 -34.97
CA PHE A 217 4.04 15.98 -35.27
C PHE A 217 2.63 16.54 -35.07
N ILE A 218 1.59 15.77 -35.42
CA ILE A 218 0.21 16.12 -35.14
C ILE A 218 -0.01 16.19 -33.63
N SER A 219 0.53 15.24 -32.85
CA SER A 219 0.44 15.29 -31.39
C SER A 219 1.14 16.54 -30.82
N ALA A 220 2.35 16.84 -31.30
CA ALA A 220 3.09 18.04 -30.88
C ALA A 220 2.34 19.34 -31.21
N TYR A 221 1.68 19.39 -32.37
CA TYR A 221 0.88 20.53 -32.80
C TYR A 221 -0.42 20.67 -31.99
N ILE A 222 -1.17 19.59 -31.81
CA ILE A 222 -2.44 19.60 -31.06
C ILE A 222 -2.22 20.00 -29.59
N TYR A 223 -1.13 19.53 -28.98
CA TYR A 223 -0.82 19.85 -27.58
C TYR A 223 -0.01 21.13 -27.40
N ASP A 224 0.28 21.86 -28.49
CA ASP A 224 1.09 23.09 -28.49
C ASP A 224 2.39 22.97 -27.68
N ARG A 225 3.06 21.82 -27.82
CA ARG A 225 4.23 21.48 -27.02
C ARG A 225 5.17 20.67 -27.86
N VAL A 226 6.40 21.16 -28.06
CA VAL A 226 7.46 20.44 -28.78
C VAL A 226 8.58 20.08 -27.81
N VAL A 227 8.86 18.79 -27.68
CA VAL A 227 9.98 18.28 -26.86
C VAL A 227 11.15 17.86 -27.74
N TRP A 228 12.38 17.93 -27.22
CA TRP A 228 13.58 17.85 -28.05
C TRP A 228 13.77 16.53 -28.80
N TRP A 229 13.25 15.40 -28.29
CA TRP A 229 13.33 14.12 -28.99
C TRP A 229 12.54 14.12 -30.31
N VAL A 230 11.56 15.01 -30.48
CA VAL A 230 10.78 15.18 -31.73
C VAL A 230 11.69 15.54 -32.89
N TYR A 231 12.75 16.33 -32.67
CA TYR A 231 13.71 16.68 -33.72
C TYR A 231 14.58 15.49 -34.16
N LEU A 232 14.72 14.45 -33.33
CA LEU A 232 15.45 13.24 -33.68
C LEU A 232 14.64 12.31 -34.61
N VAL A 233 13.31 12.42 -34.62
CA VAL A 233 12.42 11.59 -35.44
C VAL A 233 12.79 11.64 -36.93
N PRO A 234 12.84 12.82 -37.59
CA PRO A 234 13.24 12.89 -39.01
C PRO A 234 14.68 12.46 -39.25
N LEU A 235 15.60 12.68 -38.29
CA LEU A 235 16.99 12.24 -38.39
C LEU A 235 17.10 10.70 -38.38
N VAL A 236 16.42 10.03 -37.45
CA VAL A 236 16.34 8.57 -37.38
C VAL A 236 15.74 8.03 -38.69
N CYS A 237 14.67 8.66 -39.18
CA CYS A 237 14.05 8.30 -40.45
C CYS A 237 15.01 8.44 -41.63
N LEU A 238 15.81 9.51 -41.67
CA LEU A 238 16.81 9.74 -42.70
C LEU A 238 17.93 8.70 -42.67
N ILE A 239 18.47 8.40 -41.47
CA ILE A 239 19.52 7.38 -41.32
C ILE A 239 18.99 6.01 -41.74
N GLY A 240 17.75 5.66 -41.38
CA GLY A 240 17.11 4.43 -41.83
C GLY A 240 16.94 4.37 -43.36
N LEU A 241 16.62 5.49 -44.02
CA LEU A 241 16.58 5.56 -45.48
C LEU A 241 17.98 5.34 -46.09
N LEU A 242 19.02 5.93 -45.50
CA LEU A 242 20.42 5.77 -45.93
C LEU A 242 20.89 4.30 -45.86
N VAL A 243 20.49 3.57 -44.82
CA VAL A 243 20.76 2.11 -44.73
C VAL A 243 20.18 1.36 -45.94
N LEU A 244 19.01 1.78 -46.44
CA LEU A 244 18.33 1.12 -47.56
C LEU A 244 18.78 1.63 -48.94
N THR A 245 19.49 2.76 -49.03
CA THR A 245 19.98 3.33 -50.30
C THR A 245 21.42 2.98 -50.60
N ILE A 246 22.29 2.85 -49.58
CA ILE A 246 23.71 2.51 -49.78
C ILE A 246 23.84 1.08 -50.29
N ALA A 247 24.56 0.92 -51.40
CA ALA A 247 24.74 -0.37 -52.07
C ALA A 247 25.36 -1.41 -51.14
N ARG A 248 24.74 -2.60 -51.06
CA ARG A 248 25.17 -3.70 -50.18
C ARG A 248 26.57 -4.24 -50.47
N HIS A 249 27.12 -3.95 -51.66
CA HIS A 249 28.48 -4.35 -52.04
C HIS A 249 29.57 -3.50 -51.37
N ASP A 250 29.25 -2.30 -50.87
CA ASP A 250 30.20 -1.47 -50.11
C ASP A 250 30.13 -1.82 -48.61
N ASN A 251 30.80 -2.92 -48.25
CA ASN A 251 30.63 -3.56 -46.95
C ASN A 251 30.99 -2.64 -45.78
N LYS A 252 32.02 -1.79 -45.93
CA LYS A 252 32.46 -0.84 -44.88
C LYS A 252 31.41 0.25 -44.64
N ARG A 253 30.94 0.92 -45.70
CA ARG A 253 29.94 2.00 -45.56
C ARG A 253 28.60 1.46 -45.09
N HIS A 254 28.21 0.28 -45.57
CA HIS A 254 26.95 -0.35 -45.18
C HIS A 254 26.96 -0.81 -43.71
N ILE A 255 28.08 -1.34 -43.20
CA ILE A 255 28.25 -1.64 -41.76
C ILE A 255 28.16 -0.35 -40.94
N PHE A 256 28.89 0.69 -41.33
CA PHE A 256 28.90 1.98 -40.64
C PHE A 256 27.48 2.55 -40.51
N VAL A 257 26.73 2.66 -41.61
CA VAL A 257 25.38 3.24 -41.58
C VAL A 257 24.38 2.35 -40.83
N SER A 258 24.55 1.03 -40.86
CA SER A 258 23.75 0.10 -40.03
C SER A 258 23.98 0.32 -38.53
N LEU A 259 25.24 0.51 -38.12
CA LEU A 259 25.59 0.82 -36.73
C LEU A 259 25.06 2.20 -36.35
N SER A 260 25.19 3.20 -37.22
CA SER A 260 24.62 4.54 -37.00
C SER A 260 23.11 4.50 -36.82
N PHE A 261 22.37 3.66 -37.56
CA PHE A 261 20.93 3.50 -37.38
C PHE A 261 20.59 2.88 -36.02
N ALA A 262 21.30 1.83 -35.61
CA ALA A 262 21.13 1.23 -34.29
C ALA A 262 21.43 2.24 -33.17
N CYS A 263 22.53 2.98 -33.29
CA CYS A 263 22.87 4.06 -32.35
C CYS A 263 21.81 5.15 -32.33
N ALA A 264 21.28 5.58 -33.49
CA ALA A 264 20.24 6.60 -33.57
C ALA A 264 18.93 6.13 -32.90
N LEU A 265 18.53 4.87 -33.07
CA LEU A 265 17.39 4.29 -32.36
C LEU A 265 17.60 4.23 -30.85
N ILE A 266 18.81 3.86 -30.40
CA ILE A 266 19.17 3.86 -28.97
C ILE A 266 19.13 5.28 -28.41
N ILE A 267 19.75 6.24 -29.09
CA ILE A 267 19.75 7.66 -28.70
C ILE A 267 18.31 8.20 -28.63
N LEU A 268 17.47 7.89 -29.62
CA LEU A 268 16.06 8.26 -29.60
C LEU A 268 15.32 7.64 -28.40
N GLN A 269 15.56 6.37 -28.09
CA GLN A 269 14.89 5.73 -26.95
C GLN A 269 15.34 6.32 -25.61
N PHE A 270 16.64 6.63 -25.46
CA PHE A 270 17.15 7.39 -24.32
C PHE A 270 16.57 8.80 -24.28
N ALA A 271 16.43 9.47 -25.42
CA ALA A 271 15.85 10.81 -25.51
C ALA A 271 14.41 10.85 -25.02
N ILE A 272 13.57 9.94 -25.53
CA ILE A 272 12.19 9.75 -25.09
C ILE A 272 12.14 9.49 -23.58
N SER A 273 12.96 8.54 -23.10
CA SER A 273 12.99 8.16 -21.69
C SER A 273 13.44 9.31 -20.79
N THR A 274 14.48 10.06 -21.18
CA THR A 274 14.99 11.23 -20.43
C THR A 274 13.96 12.34 -20.36
N VAL A 275 13.27 12.63 -21.47
CA VAL A 275 12.22 13.66 -21.52
C VAL A 275 11.03 13.26 -20.66
N PHE A 276 10.58 12.01 -20.80
CA PHE A 276 9.53 11.45 -19.96
C PHE A 276 9.90 11.54 -18.49
N ILE A 277 11.10 11.07 -18.12
CA ILE A 277 11.61 11.12 -16.75
C ILE A 277 11.65 12.56 -16.23
N LYS A 278 12.19 13.51 -17.00
CA LYS A 278 12.25 14.92 -16.60
C LYS A 278 10.87 15.55 -16.42
N ASN A 279 9.94 15.28 -17.32
CA ASN A 279 8.64 15.95 -17.33
C ASN A 279 7.62 15.30 -16.39
N GLN A 280 7.67 13.96 -16.24
CA GLN A 280 6.66 13.19 -15.51
C GLN A 280 7.16 12.66 -14.15
N ILE A 281 8.46 12.43 -13.99
CA ILE A 281 9.02 11.82 -12.76
C ILE A 281 9.81 12.82 -11.91
N PHE A 282 10.80 13.51 -12.48
CA PHE A 282 11.63 14.50 -11.79
C PHE A 282 11.22 15.92 -12.15
N HIS A 283 10.01 16.31 -11.74
CA HIS A 283 9.70 17.74 -11.70
C HIS A 283 10.57 18.44 -10.64
N THR A 284 10.69 19.77 -10.73
CA THR A 284 11.63 20.60 -9.98
C THR A 284 11.69 20.34 -8.47
N ASP A 285 10.58 19.92 -7.86
CA ASP A 285 10.53 19.54 -6.45
C ASP A 285 11.25 18.21 -6.14
N HIS A 286 11.11 17.19 -6.99
CA HIS A 286 11.81 15.92 -6.78
C HIS A 286 13.32 16.05 -6.93
N GLU A 287 13.81 16.86 -7.88
CA GLU A 287 15.25 17.11 -8.04
C GLU A 287 15.84 17.75 -6.78
N LYS A 288 15.12 18.71 -6.18
CA LYS A 288 15.52 19.35 -4.90
C LYS A 288 15.54 18.37 -3.73
N ARG A 289 14.73 17.31 -3.76
CA ARG A 289 14.62 16.30 -2.70
C ARG A 289 15.49 15.06 -2.91
N ALA A 290 15.93 14.78 -4.14
CA ALA A 290 16.70 13.59 -4.51
C ALA A 290 18.20 13.74 -4.21
N ASN A 291 18.56 14.13 -2.97
CA ASN A 291 19.95 14.26 -2.54
C ASN A 291 20.14 13.93 -1.05
N THR A 292 21.40 13.74 -0.66
CA THR A 292 21.77 13.37 0.71
C THR A 292 21.49 14.48 1.72
N PHE A 293 21.50 15.74 1.31
CA PHE A 293 21.11 16.85 2.19
C PHE A 293 19.65 16.72 2.63
N TYR A 294 18.74 16.45 1.69
CA TYR A 294 17.32 16.25 2.00
C TYR A 294 17.08 15.00 2.87
N ALA A 295 17.79 13.91 2.59
CA ALA A 295 17.73 12.70 3.41
C ALA A 295 18.20 12.95 4.86
N ASN A 296 19.11 13.90 5.08
CA ASN A 296 19.58 14.28 6.41
C ASN A 296 18.92 15.54 6.97
N ALA A 297 17.91 16.09 6.29
CA ALA A 297 17.23 17.31 6.71
C ALA A 297 16.21 17.03 7.82
N SER A 298 15.77 18.09 8.52
CA SER A 298 14.71 18.04 9.55
C SER A 298 13.37 17.50 9.06
N LEU A 299 13.23 17.38 7.74
CA LEU A 299 12.08 16.79 7.09
C LEU A 299 12.13 15.26 7.02
N TYR A 300 13.29 14.61 7.23
CA TYR A 300 13.47 13.16 7.06
C TYR A 300 14.19 12.48 8.25
N HIS A 301 15.49 12.72 8.42
CA HIS A 301 16.30 12.11 9.49
C HIS A 301 17.52 12.98 9.82
N THR A 302 17.48 13.80 10.87
CA THR A 302 18.67 14.55 11.31
C THR A 302 19.44 13.81 12.41
N PRO A 303 20.75 14.07 12.58
CA PRO A 303 21.50 13.58 13.75
C PRO A 303 20.89 14.01 15.08
N LEU A 304 20.29 15.21 15.15
CA LEU A 304 19.58 15.67 16.35
C LEU A 304 18.32 14.85 16.64
N GLN A 305 17.53 14.49 15.62
CA GLN A 305 16.36 13.62 15.82
C GLN A 305 16.81 12.26 16.36
N GLN A 306 17.85 11.67 15.76
CA GLN A 306 18.37 10.39 16.21
C GLN A 306 18.91 10.48 17.64
N SER A 307 19.66 11.52 18.00
CA SER A 307 20.20 11.64 19.37
C SER A 307 19.11 11.81 20.42
N LEU A 308 18.03 12.54 20.12
CA LEU A 308 16.88 12.67 21.01
C LEU A 308 16.11 11.34 21.13
N VAL A 309 15.95 10.61 20.03
CA VAL A 309 15.37 9.26 20.05
C VAL A 309 16.23 8.31 20.88
N ASP A 310 17.54 8.30 20.69
CA ASP A 310 18.47 7.45 21.43
C ASP A 310 18.43 7.76 22.94
N GLN A 311 18.36 9.05 23.30
CA GLN A 311 18.21 9.48 24.69
C GLN A 311 16.91 8.97 25.31
N MET A 312 15.76 9.18 24.65
CA MET A 312 14.47 8.67 25.12
C MET A 312 14.45 7.14 25.19
N ASN A 313 15.10 6.46 24.24
CA ASN A 313 15.14 5.00 24.16
C ASN A 313 16.03 4.37 25.23
N ALA A 314 17.09 5.07 25.65
CA ALA A 314 17.97 4.66 26.75
C ALA A 314 17.33 4.86 28.13
N ASP A 315 16.47 5.87 28.28
CA ASP A 315 15.84 6.21 29.56
C ASP A 315 14.55 5.40 29.84
N LYS A 316 13.76 5.11 28.80
CA LYS A 316 12.51 4.36 28.95
C LYS A 316 12.74 2.87 29.26
N GLN A 317 11.72 2.21 29.78
CA GLN A 317 11.69 0.76 29.95
C GLN A 317 11.56 0.00 28.62
N ALA A 318 11.88 -1.29 28.64
CA ALA A 318 11.88 -2.14 27.44
C ALA A 318 10.49 -2.30 26.80
N ASP A 319 9.43 -2.21 27.59
CA ASP A 319 8.03 -2.36 27.19
C ASP A 319 7.34 -1.03 26.83
N GLU A 320 7.96 0.09 27.17
CA GLU A 320 7.50 1.42 26.85
C GLU A 320 7.76 1.83 25.40
N ARG A 321 6.98 2.80 24.92
CA ARG A 321 7.01 3.32 23.55
C ARG A 321 7.30 4.82 23.51
N ILE A 322 7.77 5.28 22.36
CA ILE A 322 7.92 6.69 22.01
C ILE A 322 6.88 7.00 20.93
N ASP A 323 6.07 8.03 21.15
CA ASP A 323 5.22 8.60 20.11
C ASP A 323 6.00 9.70 19.38
N TRP A 324 6.56 9.34 18.23
CA TRP A 324 7.33 10.23 17.37
C TRP A 324 7.18 9.81 15.92
N ARG A 325 7.08 10.81 15.05
CA ARG A 325 7.20 10.65 13.60
C ARG A 325 7.72 11.93 12.97
N VAL A 326 8.50 11.78 11.90
CA VAL A 326 9.03 12.95 11.20
C VAL A 326 7.96 13.52 10.27
N ASN A 327 7.30 14.60 10.68
CA ASN A 327 6.19 15.22 9.96
C ASN A 327 5.06 14.22 9.64
N GLU A 328 4.81 13.96 8.36
CA GLU A 328 3.83 13.01 7.86
C GLU A 328 4.48 11.71 7.33
N GLN A 329 5.75 11.47 7.66
CA GLN A 329 6.42 10.24 7.27
C GLN A 329 6.05 9.11 8.21
N ASP A 330 5.43 8.10 7.63
CA ASP A 330 5.18 6.84 8.30
C ASP A 330 6.47 6.00 8.40
N ASN A 331 6.48 4.99 9.26
CA ASN A 331 7.63 4.09 9.49
C ASN A 331 8.86 4.74 10.15
N THR A 332 8.77 5.96 10.71
CA THR A 332 9.83 6.57 11.52
C THR A 332 10.41 5.63 12.60
N PRO A 333 9.60 4.87 13.36
CA PRO A 333 10.11 3.91 14.34
C PRO A 333 11.04 2.84 13.74
N MET A 334 10.79 2.43 12.48
CA MET A 334 11.55 1.39 11.81
C MET A 334 12.96 1.85 11.44
N TYR A 335 13.11 3.05 10.87
CA TYR A 335 14.41 3.54 10.40
C TYR A 335 15.18 4.37 11.45
N GLN A 336 14.56 4.76 12.57
CA GLN A 336 15.22 5.35 13.74
C GLN A 336 15.35 4.38 14.93
N HIS A 337 14.97 3.11 14.73
CA HIS A 337 15.22 2.00 15.66
C HIS A 337 14.64 2.16 17.08
N PHE A 338 13.36 2.52 17.19
CA PHE A 338 12.65 2.58 18.47
C PHE A 338 11.27 1.92 18.42
N LYS A 339 10.71 1.58 19.59
CA LYS A 339 9.32 1.11 19.70
C LYS A 339 8.37 2.31 19.61
N GLY A 340 7.65 2.44 18.49
CA GLY A 340 6.73 3.55 18.27
C GLY A 340 5.37 3.14 17.69
N LEU A 341 4.56 4.15 17.36
CA LEU A 341 3.16 3.97 16.95
C LEU A 341 2.87 4.45 15.52
N SER A 342 3.83 4.36 14.60
CA SER A 342 3.65 4.75 13.20
C SER A 342 4.11 3.66 12.24
N LEU A 343 3.21 3.24 11.33
CA LEU A 343 3.49 2.26 10.29
C LEU A 343 2.68 2.55 9.03
N TYR A 344 3.30 2.43 7.86
CA TYR A 344 2.64 2.33 6.55
C TYR A 344 2.91 0.96 5.93
N SER A 345 1.85 0.36 5.39
CA SER A 345 1.87 -0.89 4.63
C SER A 345 0.67 -0.95 3.69
N SER A 346 0.86 -1.43 2.47
CA SER A 346 -0.25 -1.64 1.54
C SER A 346 -1.16 -2.82 1.95
N ILE A 347 -0.67 -3.69 2.83
CA ILE A 347 -1.41 -4.83 3.37
C ILE A 347 -1.34 -4.74 4.89
N PHE A 348 -2.48 -4.51 5.52
CA PHE A 348 -2.65 -4.48 6.96
C PHE A 348 -3.49 -5.65 7.42
N ASP A 349 -3.24 -6.11 8.64
CA ASP A 349 -4.13 -7.05 9.28
C ASP A 349 -5.45 -6.35 9.65
N GLN A 350 -6.58 -6.94 9.28
CA GLN A 350 -7.91 -6.40 9.55
C GLN A 350 -8.12 -6.02 11.02
N GLN A 351 -7.62 -6.80 11.98
CA GLN A 351 -7.84 -6.52 13.40
C GLN A 351 -7.19 -5.20 13.82
N LEU A 352 -6.05 -4.84 13.21
CA LEU A 352 -5.38 -3.57 13.50
C LEU A 352 -6.17 -2.40 12.92
N ILE A 353 -6.69 -2.54 11.70
CA ILE A 353 -7.54 -1.52 11.06
C ILE A 353 -8.82 -1.34 11.89
N GLU A 354 -9.48 -2.43 12.27
CA GLU A 354 -10.72 -2.40 13.06
C GLU A 354 -10.48 -1.80 14.45
N PHE A 355 -9.43 -2.24 15.15
CA PHE A 355 -9.09 -1.67 16.44
C PHE A 355 -8.82 -0.17 16.33
N TYR A 356 -7.99 0.25 15.39
CA TYR A 356 -7.55 1.63 15.30
C TYR A 356 -8.64 2.58 14.78
N TYR A 357 -9.33 2.22 13.69
CA TYR A 357 -10.30 3.09 13.03
C TYR A 357 -11.74 2.91 13.54
N ARG A 358 -12.14 1.72 14.00
CA ARG A 358 -13.52 1.46 14.43
C ARG A 358 -13.68 1.48 15.94
N TYR A 359 -12.81 0.79 16.67
CA TYR A 359 -12.94 0.70 18.12
C TYR A 359 -12.38 1.94 18.82
N LEU A 360 -11.17 2.35 18.44
CA LEU A 360 -10.54 3.55 18.98
C LEU A 360 -10.99 4.82 18.27
N MET A 361 -11.48 4.73 17.03
CA MET A 361 -11.87 5.88 16.21
C MET A 361 -10.77 6.95 16.08
N ILE A 362 -9.51 6.54 15.97
CA ILE A 362 -8.40 7.50 15.80
C ILE A 362 -8.42 8.03 14.37
N ASN A 363 -8.71 9.32 14.25
CA ASN A 363 -8.71 10.01 12.97
C ASN A 363 -7.29 10.41 12.57
N LEU A 364 -6.83 9.93 11.42
CA LEU A 364 -5.61 10.45 10.81
C LEU A 364 -5.88 11.81 10.18
N LYS A 365 -4.89 12.72 10.24
CA LYS A 365 -4.95 14.00 9.51
C LYS A 365 -5.29 13.76 8.03
N GLU A 366 -4.59 12.81 7.42
CA GLU A 366 -4.75 12.38 6.04
C GLU A 366 -5.34 10.96 5.98
N GLU A 367 -6.61 10.85 5.60
CA GLU A 367 -7.33 9.57 5.53
C GLU A 367 -6.59 8.52 4.67
N SER A 368 -6.37 7.31 5.23
CA SER A 368 -5.82 6.18 4.49
C SER A 368 -6.02 4.86 5.24
N VAL A 369 -6.49 3.81 4.56
CA VAL A 369 -6.52 2.43 5.09
C VAL A 369 -5.16 1.74 5.14
N SER A 370 -4.09 2.41 4.71
CA SER A 370 -2.76 1.82 4.53
C SER A 370 -1.75 2.34 5.55
N ARG A 371 -2.19 2.81 6.72
CA ARG A 371 -1.34 3.24 7.83
C ARG A 371 -2.08 3.36 9.16
N TYR A 372 -1.33 3.49 10.25
CA TYR A 372 -1.79 4.01 11.55
C TYR A 372 -0.69 4.90 12.15
N GLN A 373 -1.04 5.86 13.01
CA GLN A 373 -0.05 6.79 13.58
C GLN A 373 -0.48 7.40 14.94
N SER A 374 0.35 7.34 15.97
CA SER A 374 0.08 7.99 17.26
C SER A 374 -1.25 7.50 17.89
N THR A 375 -1.85 8.29 18.78
CA THR A 375 -2.99 7.93 19.64
C THR A 375 -4.19 8.88 19.51
N GLY A 376 -4.08 9.86 18.61
CA GLY A 376 -5.08 10.94 18.47
C GLY A 376 -5.00 11.96 19.60
N ALA A 377 -3.81 12.15 20.19
CA ALA A 377 -3.57 13.01 21.34
C ALA A 377 -4.42 12.67 22.59
N ARG A 378 -4.75 11.39 22.81
CA ARG A 378 -5.57 10.92 23.93
C ARG A 378 -4.74 10.26 25.01
N SER A 379 -4.81 10.78 26.23
CA SER A 379 -3.97 10.34 27.35
C SER A 379 -4.26 8.90 27.78
N ASN A 380 -5.53 8.49 27.81
CA ASN A 380 -5.96 7.13 28.12
C ASN A 380 -5.31 6.10 27.19
N ILE A 381 -5.40 6.33 25.87
CA ILE A 381 -4.84 5.42 24.85
C ILE A 381 -3.32 5.45 24.84
N ALA A 382 -2.70 6.63 24.97
CA ALA A 382 -1.25 6.74 25.08
C ALA A 382 -0.72 5.93 26.27
N SER A 383 -1.35 6.07 27.42
CA SER A 383 -0.97 5.34 28.63
C SER A 383 -1.23 3.84 28.53
N LEU A 384 -2.39 3.42 27.98
CA LEU A 384 -2.72 2.01 27.74
C LEU A 384 -1.73 1.31 26.78
N LEU A 385 -1.20 2.05 25.80
CA LEU A 385 -0.17 1.59 24.87
C LEU A 385 1.26 1.86 25.40
N SER A 386 1.42 2.14 26.69
CA SER A 386 2.71 2.34 27.36
C SER A 386 3.58 3.42 26.69
N VAL A 387 2.97 4.49 26.16
CA VAL A 387 3.71 5.64 25.65
C VAL A 387 4.32 6.39 26.83
N ARG A 388 5.65 6.39 26.91
CA ARG A 388 6.43 7.09 27.92
C ARG A 388 6.75 8.51 27.49
N TYR A 389 7.18 8.65 26.24
CA TYR A 389 7.59 9.92 25.67
C TYR A 389 6.79 10.25 24.42
N LEU A 390 6.38 11.51 24.30
CA LEU A 390 5.87 12.12 23.09
C LEU A 390 6.89 13.16 22.64
N MET A 391 7.37 13.06 21.41
CA MET A 391 8.17 14.12 20.79
C MET A 391 7.33 14.81 19.73
N GLU A 392 7.32 16.14 19.75
CA GLU A 392 6.63 16.97 18.76
C GLU A 392 7.53 18.11 18.32
N LYS A 393 7.19 18.71 17.18
CA LYS A 393 7.79 19.98 16.79
C LYS A 393 7.10 21.15 17.51
N ASP A 394 7.82 22.23 17.76
CA ASP A 394 7.36 23.38 18.53
C ASP A 394 6.09 24.05 18.02
N TYR A 395 5.81 23.98 16.72
CA TYR A 395 4.57 24.47 16.10
C TYR A 395 3.38 23.50 16.23
N GLN A 396 3.61 22.28 16.70
CA GLN A 396 2.56 21.28 16.93
C GLN A 396 2.08 21.44 18.38
N HIS A 397 1.03 22.23 18.59
CA HIS A 397 0.46 22.49 19.92
C HIS A 397 -0.71 21.53 20.23
N ARG A 398 -0.47 20.21 20.17
CA ARG A 398 -1.54 19.20 20.31
C ARG A 398 -1.23 18.12 21.35
N GLN A 399 -0.40 18.44 22.34
CA GLN A 399 -0.05 17.52 23.39
C GLN A 399 -1.31 16.98 24.11
N PRO A 400 -1.36 15.68 24.45
CA PRO A 400 -2.41 15.11 25.31
C PRO A 400 -2.39 15.75 26.70
N ALA A 401 -3.52 15.70 27.40
CA ALA A 401 -3.53 15.95 28.85
C ALA A 401 -2.61 14.95 29.58
N ASN A 402 -2.11 15.34 30.75
CA ASN A 402 -1.17 14.55 31.57
C ASN A 402 0.20 14.25 30.93
N PHE A 403 0.64 15.07 29.98
CA PHE A 403 1.99 15.05 29.42
C PHE A 403 2.75 16.32 29.82
N LYS A 404 3.89 16.17 30.48
CA LYS A 404 4.70 17.30 30.97
C LYS A 404 5.93 17.49 30.11
N LYS A 405 6.19 18.72 29.70
CA LYS A 405 7.43 19.06 28.98
C LYS A 405 8.64 18.79 29.88
N VAL A 406 9.57 17.97 29.40
CA VAL A 406 10.82 17.61 30.12
C VAL A 406 12.07 18.15 29.43
N GLN A 407 12.02 18.31 28.11
CA GLN A 407 13.17 18.79 27.34
C GLN A 407 12.70 19.54 26.09
N GLN A 408 13.53 20.48 25.63
CA GLN A 408 13.41 21.09 24.31
C GLN A 408 14.80 21.27 23.73
N ASN A 409 14.99 20.85 22.48
CA ASN A 409 16.23 21.09 21.74
C ASN A 409 15.91 21.44 20.28
N GLY A 410 16.30 22.64 19.87
CA GLY A 410 15.88 23.24 18.60
C GLY A 410 14.35 23.29 18.51
N GLN A 411 13.82 22.79 17.39
CA GLN A 411 12.37 22.73 17.13
C GLN A 411 11.68 21.55 17.81
N TYR A 412 12.40 20.64 18.51
CA TYR A 412 11.81 19.43 19.09
C TYR A 412 11.53 19.61 20.57
N ILE A 413 10.30 19.32 20.98
CA ILE A 413 9.84 19.33 22.37
C ILE A 413 9.54 17.89 22.77
N ILE A 414 10.10 17.44 23.89
CA ILE A 414 9.82 16.13 24.48
C ILE A 414 8.92 16.32 25.69
N TYR A 415 7.82 15.59 25.69
CA TYR A 415 6.89 15.47 26.80
C TYR A 415 6.96 14.07 27.40
N GLU A 416 6.94 13.99 28.72
CA GLU A 416 6.86 12.75 29.49
C GLU A 416 5.43 12.53 29.96
N ASN A 417 4.90 11.34 29.70
CA ASN A 417 3.62 10.90 30.23
C ASN A 417 3.71 10.77 31.76
N GLN A 418 2.78 11.38 32.48
CA GLN A 418 2.75 11.33 33.95
C GLN A 418 2.06 10.08 34.49
N TYR A 419 1.29 9.35 33.67
CA TYR A 419 0.55 8.14 34.07
C TYR A 419 0.72 6.97 33.08
N PRO A 420 1.94 6.62 32.62
CA PRO A 420 2.14 5.50 31.70
C PRO A 420 1.73 4.19 32.37
N LEU A 421 0.95 3.35 31.68
CA LEU A 421 0.59 2.03 32.19
C LEU A 421 1.61 0.98 31.73
N PRO A 422 1.93 -0.03 32.56
CA PRO A 422 2.82 -1.11 32.16
C PRO A 422 2.22 -1.89 30.98
N ALA A 423 3.07 -2.45 30.13
CA ALA A 423 2.60 -3.20 28.96
C ALA A 423 1.81 -4.47 29.32
N VAL A 424 1.99 -4.95 30.55
CA VAL A 424 1.27 -6.08 31.12
C VAL A 424 0.42 -5.60 32.27
N ARG A 425 -0.86 -5.98 32.27
CA ARG A 425 -1.78 -5.73 33.37
C ARG A 425 -2.59 -6.98 33.67
N VAL A 426 -2.85 -7.27 34.94
CA VAL A 426 -3.70 -8.41 35.33
C VAL A 426 -5.00 -7.91 35.94
N SER A 427 -6.13 -8.38 35.44
CA SER A 427 -7.44 -8.03 35.98
C SER A 427 -8.40 -9.22 36.06
N ARG A 428 -9.28 -9.17 37.06
CA ARG A 428 -10.44 -10.07 37.22
C ARG A 428 -11.76 -9.41 36.78
N GLN A 429 -11.71 -8.15 36.37
CA GLN A 429 -12.87 -7.43 35.86
C GLN A 429 -12.99 -7.64 34.36
N TYR A 430 -14.14 -8.16 33.93
CA TYR A 430 -14.42 -8.50 32.54
C TYR A 430 -15.64 -7.73 32.06
N TYR A 431 -15.49 -6.93 31.01
CA TYR A 431 -16.56 -6.13 30.44
C TYR A 431 -16.91 -6.61 29.04
N ARG A 432 -18.20 -6.57 28.73
CA ARG A 432 -18.74 -7.03 27.45
C ARG A 432 -18.61 -5.93 26.39
N ALA A 433 -17.96 -6.25 25.27
CA ALA A 433 -17.63 -5.29 24.20
C ALA A 433 -18.85 -4.66 23.52
N GLU A 434 -19.96 -5.40 23.46
CA GLU A 434 -21.21 -5.01 22.81
C GLU A 434 -21.97 -3.92 23.58
N ASP A 435 -21.73 -3.80 24.88
CA ASP A 435 -22.35 -2.79 25.73
C ASP A 435 -21.62 -1.42 25.62
N LEU A 436 -20.42 -1.41 25.04
CA LEU A 436 -19.56 -0.23 24.91
C LEU A 436 -19.87 0.53 23.62
N THR A 437 -20.95 1.31 23.69
CA THR A 437 -21.52 2.05 22.54
C THR A 437 -20.82 3.39 22.28
N THR A 438 -20.14 3.96 23.28
CA THR A 438 -19.36 5.19 23.12
C THR A 438 -17.85 4.89 23.17
N PRO A 439 -17.00 5.69 22.48
CA PRO A 439 -15.56 5.47 22.52
C PRO A 439 -14.96 5.66 23.90
N ILE A 440 -15.45 6.62 24.69
CA ILE A 440 -14.93 6.91 26.03
C ILE A 440 -15.23 5.77 27.02
N ASP A 441 -16.43 5.19 26.97
CA ASP A 441 -16.76 4.00 27.79
C ASP A 441 -15.81 2.85 27.48
N ARG A 442 -15.45 2.70 26.20
CA ARG A 442 -14.51 1.67 25.76
C ARG A 442 -13.12 1.92 26.30
N GLU A 443 -12.63 3.16 26.28
CA GLU A 443 -11.35 3.52 26.88
C GLU A 443 -11.32 3.21 28.37
N HIS A 444 -12.33 3.69 29.11
CA HIS A 444 -12.41 3.48 30.55
C HIS A 444 -12.55 1.99 30.91
N ALA A 445 -13.35 1.22 30.17
CA ALA A 445 -13.46 -0.22 30.39
C ALA A 445 -12.13 -0.97 30.18
N MET A 446 -11.29 -0.54 29.22
CA MET A 446 -9.93 -1.08 29.03
C MET A 446 -8.95 -0.60 30.12
N LEU A 447 -9.20 0.55 30.75
CA LEU A 447 -8.43 1.05 31.90
C LEU A 447 -8.84 0.34 33.20
N ASP A 448 -10.11 0.00 33.39
CA ASP A 448 -10.59 -0.64 34.63
C ASP A 448 -10.43 -2.17 34.59
N GLY A 449 -10.43 -2.79 33.42
CA GLY A 449 -10.37 -4.24 33.30
C GLY A 449 -10.06 -4.76 31.90
N VAL A 450 -10.78 -5.83 31.53
CA VAL A 450 -10.59 -6.53 30.26
C VAL A 450 -11.90 -6.56 29.48
N VAL A 451 -11.87 -5.99 28.28
CA VAL A 451 -12.98 -6.02 27.33
C VAL A 451 -12.90 -7.29 26.48
N LEU A 452 -13.99 -8.05 26.46
CA LEU A 452 -14.15 -9.30 25.72
C LEU A 452 -15.40 -9.26 24.84
N GLU A 453 -15.32 -9.86 23.67
CA GLU A 453 -16.50 -10.10 22.82
C GLU A 453 -17.37 -11.19 23.46
N HIS A 454 -18.69 -10.96 23.49
CA HIS A 454 -19.72 -11.88 23.96
C HIS A 454 -19.59 -12.38 25.43
N GLN A 455 -18.68 -11.82 26.23
CA GLN A 455 -18.39 -12.28 27.59
C GLN A 455 -18.15 -11.10 28.54
N GLY A 456 -18.42 -11.29 29.83
CA GLY A 456 -18.28 -10.27 30.85
C GLY A 456 -19.59 -9.57 31.20
N GLN A 457 -19.50 -8.62 32.14
CA GLN A 457 -20.62 -7.82 32.62
C GLN A 457 -20.74 -6.50 31.84
N ALA A 458 -21.88 -5.83 31.99
CA ALA A 458 -22.06 -4.49 31.46
C ALA A 458 -21.12 -3.50 32.18
N TYR A 459 -20.58 -2.54 31.44
CA TYR A 459 -19.72 -1.51 32.02
C TYR A 459 -20.56 -0.53 32.86
N PRO A 460 -20.28 -0.37 34.17
CA PRO A 460 -21.18 0.33 35.09
C PRO A 460 -21.06 1.86 35.04
N HIS A 461 -19.98 2.42 34.49
CA HIS A 461 -19.68 3.85 34.54
C HIS A 461 -19.84 4.52 33.16
N GLN A 462 -21.05 4.46 32.59
CA GLN A 462 -21.30 5.07 31.27
C GLN A 462 -21.14 6.59 31.29
N ALA A 463 -20.41 7.12 30.32
CA ALA A 463 -20.21 8.55 30.13
C ALA A 463 -21.51 9.23 29.67
N ARG A 464 -21.87 10.31 30.35
CA ARG A 464 -23.02 11.14 29.97
C ARG A 464 -22.71 11.89 28.66
N ASN A 465 -23.62 11.80 27.70
CA ASN A 465 -23.57 12.63 26.50
C ASN A 465 -24.05 14.06 26.82
N LEU A 466 -23.16 15.03 26.65
CA LEU A 466 -23.33 16.45 26.98
C LEU A 466 -23.87 17.27 25.79
N VAL A 467 -24.25 16.65 24.67
CA VAL A 467 -24.70 17.38 23.47
C VAL A 467 -25.93 18.26 23.71
N HIS A 468 -26.76 17.94 24.71
CA HIS A 468 -27.92 18.74 25.13
C HIS A 468 -27.58 19.80 26.19
N ASP A 469 -26.38 19.73 26.77
CA ASP A 469 -25.89 20.66 27.80
C ASP A 469 -25.05 21.80 27.20
N ILE A 470 -24.93 21.85 25.86
CA ILE A 470 -24.14 22.83 25.12
C ILE A 470 -24.99 23.57 24.11
N GLU A 471 -24.59 24.81 23.80
CA GLU A 471 -25.20 25.57 22.72
C GLU A 471 -24.42 25.36 21.42
N MET A 472 -25.12 25.06 20.33
CA MET A 472 -24.54 24.91 18.99
C MET A 472 -25.02 26.04 18.09
N THR A 473 -24.08 26.83 17.57
CA THR A 473 -24.36 27.87 16.58
C THR A 473 -23.74 27.52 15.24
N THR A 474 -24.39 27.94 14.15
CA THR A 474 -23.91 27.73 12.78
C THR A 474 -23.30 29.02 12.24
N ARG A 475 -22.17 28.91 11.52
CA ARG A 475 -21.53 30.03 10.81
C ARG A 475 -21.43 29.69 9.34
N ASP A 476 -21.93 30.56 8.46
CA ASP A 476 -21.87 30.41 6.99
C ASP A 476 -22.29 29.02 6.48
N ALA A 477 -23.25 28.43 7.18
CA ALA A 477 -23.79 27.13 6.88
C ALA A 477 -25.23 27.05 7.36
N LYS A 478 -26.05 26.26 6.66
CA LYS A 478 -27.48 26.11 6.92
C LYS A 478 -27.85 24.64 6.97
N ARG A 479 -28.63 24.25 7.98
CA ARG A 479 -29.27 22.95 8.02
C ARG A 479 -30.50 22.97 7.11
N THR A 480 -30.53 22.12 6.09
CA THR A 480 -31.59 22.08 5.08
C THR A 480 -32.59 20.95 5.33
N HIS A 481 -32.12 19.82 5.85
CA HIS A 481 -32.95 18.68 6.31
C HIS A 481 -32.36 18.09 7.61
N SER A 482 -32.99 17.05 8.17
CA SER A 482 -32.53 16.42 9.43
C SER A 482 -31.07 15.96 9.38
N ASP A 483 -30.59 15.51 8.22
CA ASP A 483 -29.23 15.00 8.01
C ASP A 483 -28.37 15.87 7.07
N ALA A 484 -28.94 16.87 6.39
CA ALA A 484 -28.28 17.65 5.36
C ALA A 484 -27.85 19.04 5.85
N PHE A 485 -26.56 19.34 5.67
CA PHE A 485 -25.92 20.58 6.08
C PHE A 485 -25.19 21.21 4.88
N THR A 486 -25.57 22.42 4.52
CA THR A 486 -25.05 23.12 3.35
C THR A 486 -24.12 24.24 3.81
N VAL A 487 -22.85 24.15 3.44
CA VAL A 487 -21.81 25.16 3.72
C VAL A 487 -21.80 26.14 2.56
N THR A 488 -22.06 27.42 2.84
CA THR A 488 -22.25 28.46 1.82
C THR A 488 -21.00 29.26 1.53
N GLU A 489 -20.13 29.47 2.53
CA GLU A 489 -18.84 30.16 2.36
C GLU A 489 -17.67 29.27 2.81
N PRO A 490 -16.44 29.53 2.33
CA PRO A 490 -15.25 28.84 2.82
C PRO A 490 -15.14 28.93 4.34
N ASN A 491 -14.78 27.81 4.99
CA ASN A 491 -14.67 27.68 6.45
C ASN A 491 -16.00 27.85 7.23
N GLY A 492 -17.15 27.74 6.57
CA GLY A 492 -18.43 27.61 7.27
C GLY A 492 -18.51 26.31 8.08
N GLY A 493 -19.38 26.25 9.08
CA GLY A 493 -19.45 25.11 10.00
C GLY A 493 -20.26 25.38 11.25
N VAL A 494 -19.84 24.78 12.38
CA VAL A 494 -20.52 24.90 13.67
C VAL A 494 -19.56 25.28 14.79
N THR A 495 -20.05 26.05 15.75
CA THR A 495 -19.36 26.36 17.00
C THR A 495 -20.14 25.76 18.15
N LEU A 496 -19.46 25.02 19.03
CA LEU A 496 -20.02 24.47 20.25
C LEU A 496 -19.57 25.32 21.43
N GLN A 497 -20.51 25.90 22.17
CA GLN A 497 -20.25 26.70 23.36
C GLN A 497 -20.41 25.83 24.61
N LEU A 498 -19.31 25.66 25.36
CA LEU A 498 -19.29 24.91 26.61
C LEU A 498 -19.55 25.82 27.81
N PRO A 499 -20.53 25.48 28.68
CA PRO A 499 -20.73 26.13 29.97
C PRO A 499 -19.46 26.10 30.83
N LYS A 500 -19.26 27.14 31.64
CA LYS A 500 -18.10 27.25 32.54
C LYS A 500 -18.02 26.07 33.54
N SER A 501 -19.15 25.60 34.06
CA SER A 501 -19.22 24.46 34.98
C SER A 501 -18.62 23.18 34.38
N LEU A 502 -18.90 22.88 33.12
CA LEU A 502 -18.33 21.71 32.45
C LEU A 502 -16.83 21.87 32.22
N ARG A 503 -16.36 23.09 31.91
CA ARG A 503 -14.93 23.38 31.69
C ARG A 503 -14.10 23.34 32.97
N GLU A 504 -14.73 23.54 34.13
CA GLU A 504 -14.09 23.36 35.44
C GLU A 504 -14.08 21.89 35.89
N GLN A 505 -15.03 21.09 35.40
CA GLN A 505 -15.17 19.68 35.74
C GLN A 505 -14.23 18.77 34.92
N TYR A 506 -14.03 19.08 33.63
CA TYR A 506 -13.31 18.20 32.70
C TYR A 506 -12.06 18.86 32.14
N GLU A 507 -10.99 18.06 31.99
CA GLU A 507 -9.72 18.51 31.42
C GLU A 507 -9.77 18.52 29.87
N ASP A 508 -10.47 17.56 29.28
CA ASP A 508 -10.64 17.40 27.83
C ASP A 508 -12.09 17.08 27.46
N PHE A 509 -12.43 17.30 26.19
CA PHE A 509 -13.71 16.93 25.60
C PHE A 509 -13.53 16.05 24.37
N TYR A 510 -14.46 15.11 24.18
CA TYR A 510 -14.47 14.12 23.12
C TYR A 510 -15.71 14.38 22.27
N VAL A 511 -15.52 14.88 21.05
CA VAL A 511 -16.59 15.26 20.12
C VAL A 511 -16.74 14.19 19.05
N VAL A 512 -17.93 13.56 19.01
CA VAL A 512 -18.30 12.57 18.00
C VAL A 512 -19.13 13.24 16.92
N VAL A 513 -18.64 13.18 15.69
CA VAL A 513 -19.22 13.86 14.52
C VAL A 513 -19.46 12.85 13.42
N TYR A 514 -20.69 12.78 12.90
CA TYR A 514 -20.92 12.18 11.59
C TYR A 514 -20.61 13.22 10.51
N PHE A 515 -19.68 12.92 9.62
CA PHE A 515 -19.24 13.78 8.53
C PHE A 515 -19.05 12.97 7.24
N LYS A 516 -19.89 13.25 6.23
CA LYS A 516 -19.77 12.68 4.89
C LYS A 516 -20.14 13.71 3.84
N ARG A 517 -19.29 13.91 2.84
CA ARG A 517 -19.62 14.78 1.71
C ARG A 517 -20.66 14.15 0.79
N LYS A 518 -21.69 14.94 0.41
CA LYS A 518 -22.69 14.60 -0.60
C LYS A 518 -22.23 15.20 -1.95
N ALA A 519 -22.92 16.21 -2.46
CA ALA A 519 -22.64 16.81 -3.76
C ALA A 519 -22.01 18.22 -3.63
N PRO A 520 -21.06 18.60 -4.53
CA PRO A 520 -20.39 17.73 -5.50
C PRO A 520 -19.42 16.76 -4.78
N ASP A 521 -19.21 15.56 -5.33
CA ASP A 521 -18.23 14.62 -4.77
C ASP A 521 -16.81 15.15 -4.99
N SER A 522 -16.02 15.24 -3.93
CA SER A 522 -14.58 15.56 -3.97
C SER A 522 -13.98 15.43 -2.58
N ASN A 523 -12.65 15.59 -2.46
CA ASN A 523 -11.99 15.64 -1.16
C ASN A 523 -12.57 16.77 -0.30
N SER A 524 -12.67 16.54 1.01
CA SER A 524 -13.19 17.53 1.96
C SER A 524 -12.37 17.54 3.23
N THR A 525 -12.47 18.62 3.99
CA THR A 525 -11.77 18.79 5.27
C THR A 525 -12.81 19.10 6.34
N LEU A 526 -12.72 18.39 7.47
CA LEU A 526 -13.32 18.80 8.72
C LEU A 526 -12.17 19.26 9.64
N ASP A 527 -12.07 20.56 9.86
CA ASP A 527 -11.14 21.15 10.81
C ASP A 527 -11.83 21.26 12.17
N VAL A 528 -11.24 20.67 13.20
CA VAL A 528 -11.70 20.76 14.59
C VAL A 528 -10.59 21.39 15.44
N ASN A 529 -10.79 22.64 15.90
CA ASN A 529 -9.80 23.41 16.67
C ASN A 529 -8.39 23.39 16.05
N GLY A 530 -8.30 23.53 14.73
CA GLY A 530 -7.06 23.53 13.95
C GLY A 530 -6.63 22.13 13.49
N TYR A 531 -7.23 21.04 14.00
CA TYR A 531 -7.00 19.69 13.47
C TYR A 531 -7.71 19.50 12.13
N GLU A 532 -7.04 19.87 11.05
CA GLU A 532 -7.51 19.63 9.69
C GLU A 532 -7.54 18.12 9.37
N ASN A 533 -8.73 17.52 9.43
CA ASN A 533 -8.92 16.14 8.98
C ASN A 533 -9.35 16.12 7.52
N HIS A 534 -8.41 15.82 6.62
CA HIS A 534 -8.61 15.65 5.20
C HIS A 534 -9.21 14.28 4.88
N ARG A 535 -10.37 14.32 4.21
CA ARG A 535 -11.21 13.19 3.84
C ARG A 535 -11.24 13.02 2.34
N LEU A 536 -11.16 11.78 1.89
CA LEU A 536 -11.12 11.45 0.47
C LEU A 536 -12.52 11.46 -0.15
N PHE A 537 -12.59 11.77 -1.45
CA PHE A 537 -13.80 11.63 -2.26
C PHE A 537 -14.37 10.20 -2.22
N ASN A 538 -15.65 10.04 -2.54
CA ASN A 538 -16.39 8.83 -2.18
C ASN A 538 -15.81 7.54 -2.81
N ALA A 539 -15.45 7.58 -4.10
CA ALA A 539 -14.91 6.44 -4.85
C ALA A 539 -13.38 6.20 -4.64
N SER A 540 -12.76 6.84 -3.66
CA SER A 540 -11.32 6.69 -3.43
C SER A 540 -10.96 5.31 -2.84
N LYS A 541 -10.02 4.62 -3.51
CA LYS A 541 -9.50 3.30 -3.09
C LYS A 541 -8.75 3.27 -1.75
N TYR A 542 -8.44 4.43 -1.18
CA TYR A 542 -7.74 4.56 0.11
C TYR A 542 -8.65 4.98 1.26
N ARG A 543 -9.94 5.20 0.99
CA ARG A 543 -10.91 5.61 2.00
C ARG A 543 -11.11 4.54 3.08
N THR A 544 -11.23 4.99 4.33
CA THR A 544 -11.47 4.15 5.53
C THR A 544 -12.92 3.74 5.69
N GLY A 545 -13.85 4.53 5.13
CA GLY A 545 -15.29 4.29 5.21
C GLY A 545 -15.89 4.70 6.55
N GLN A 546 -15.06 5.16 7.49
CA GLN A 546 -15.52 5.74 8.74
C GLN A 546 -16.01 7.15 8.49
N ASN A 547 -17.32 7.38 8.63
CA ASN A 547 -17.90 8.72 8.56
C ASN A 547 -18.29 9.24 9.95
N THR A 548 -18.37 8.37 10.97
CA THR A 548 -18.48 8.78 12.37
C THR A 548 -17.05 8.92 12.92
N LEU A 549 -16.70 10.14 13.32
CA LEU A 549 -15.36 10.59 13.62
C LEU A 549 -15.31 11.06 15.07
N LEU A 550 -14.21 10.78 15.77
CA LEU A 550 -13.99 11.21 17.15
C LEU A 550 -12.79 12.17 17.25
N TYR A 551 -12.98 13.30 17.92
CA TYR A 551 -11.92 14.27 18.17
C TYR A 551 -11.79 14.54 19.67
N ARG A 552 -10.58 14.39 20.20
CA ARG A 552 -10.21 14.97 21.50
C ARG A 552 -9.90 16.45 21.28
N VAL A 553 -10.52 17.31 22.07
CA VAL A 553 -10.41 18.77 21.95
C VAL A 553 -10.35 19.43 23.32
N GLN A 554 -9.66 20.57 23.36
CA GLN A 554 -9.77 21.54 24.43
C GLN A 554 -10.48 22.77 23.88
N PRO A 555 -11.49 23.33 24.57
CA PRO A 555 -12.09 24.59 24.13
C PRO A 555 -11.07 25.72 24.18
N ASP A 556 -11.30 26.74 23.36
CA ASP A 556 -10.53 27.98 23.42
C ASP A 556 -10.79 28.76 24.73
N ASN A 557 -10.12 29.91 24.88
CA ASN A 557 -10.27 30.77 26.06
C ASN A 557 -11.71 31.28 26.28
N ASN A 558 -12.56 31.27 25.25
CA ASN A 558 -13.97 31.66 25.33
C ASN A 558 -14.89 30.46 25.61
N GLY A 559 -14.34 29.25 25.78
CA GLY A 559 -15.11 28.04 25.99
C GLY A 559 -15.70 27.47 24.70
N GLN A 560 -15.13 27.79 23.53
CA GLN A 560 -15.67 27.39 22.24
C GLN A 560 -14.86 26.26 21.60
N ILE A 561 -15.58 25.34 20.96
CA ILE A 561 -15.01 24.35 20.04
C ILE A 561 -15.49 24.70 18.63
N HIS A 562 -14.54 24.94 17.73
CA HIS A 562 -14.77 25.36 16.35
C HIS A 562 -14.64 24.17 15.42
N LEU A 563 -15.70 23.91 14.65
CA LEU A 563 -15.71 22.91 13.58
C LEU A 563 -15.92 23.64 12.25
N SER A 564 -14.89 23.68 11.40
CA SER A 564 -14.94 24.32 10.08
C SER A 564 -14.91 23.26 8.98
N ILE A 565 -15.72 23.46 7.95
CA ILE A 565 -15.89 22.51 6.84
C ILE A 565 -15.46 23.17 5.53
N SER A 566 -14.72 22.42 4.72
CA SER A 566 -14.28 22.87 3.39
C SER A 566 -14.28 21.70 2.39
N PRO A 567 -14.55 21.95 1.09
CA PRO A 567 -15.01 23.19 0.49
C PRO A 567 -16.52 23.44 0.71
N THR A 568 -17.09 24.47 0.09
CA THR A 568 -18.54 24.69 0.06
C THR A 568 -19.30 23.53 -0.59
N GLY A 569 -20.57 23.39 -0.26
CA GLY A 569 -21.43 22.32 -0.78
C GLY A 569 -22.24 21.61 0.31
N THR A 570 -22.79 20.46 -0.04
CA THR A 570 -23.70 19.71 0.83
C THR A 570 -23.01 18.54 1.51
N TYR A 571 -23.20 18.45 2.81
CA TYR A 571 -22.66 17.42 3.69
C TYR A 571 -23.78 16.71 4.44
N GLN A 572 -23.58 15.44 4.73
CA GLN A 572 -24.25 14.77 5.83
C GLN A 572 -23.45 15.07 7.09
N PHE A 573 -24.01 15.88 7.99
CA PHE A 573 -23.31 16.38 9.16
C PHE A 573 -24.18 16.32 10.41
N ASN A 574 -23.67 15.69 11.47
CA ASN A 574 -24.35 15.68 12.76
C ASN A 574 -23.35 15.58 13.91
N ILE A 575 -23.52 16.41 14.95
CA ILE A 575 -22.85 16.20 16.23
C ILE A 575 -23.62 15.10 16.95
N GLN A 576 -23.02 13.92 17.08
CA GLN A 576 -23.67 12.75 17.68
C GLN A 576 -23.44 12.69 19.20
N GLY A 577 -22.33 13.24 19.68
CA GLY A 577 -22.10 13.33 21.12
C GLY A 577 -20.93 14.20 21.51
N VAL A 578 -20.98 14.69 22.75
CA VAL A 578 -19.88 15.40 23.41
C VAL A 578 -19.71 14.77 24.79
N TYR A 579 -18.50 14.35 25.13
CA TYR A 579 -18.21 13.69 26.40
C TYR A 579 -17.04 14.40 27.09
N GLY A 580 -17.15 14.62 28.40
CA GLY A 580 -16.06 15.18 29.20
C GLY A 580 -15.13 14.08 29.73
N GLU A 581 -13.84 14.39 29.85
CA GLU A 581 -12.81 13.48 30.39
C GLU A 581 -12.04 14.19 31.52
N ASP A 582 -12.03 13.57 32.70
CA ASP A 582 -11.34 14.02 33.92
C ASP A 582 -10.08 13.20 34.25
N TYR A 583 -9.86 12.12 33.50
CA TYR A 583 -8.75 11.17 33.64
C TYR A 583 -8.70 10.46 34.99
N ASP A 584 -9.77 10.46 35.78
CA ASP A 584 -9.84 9.73 37.04
C ASP A 584 -9.70 8.21 36.85
N PRO A 585 -10.34 7.56 35.85
CA PRO A 585 -10.10 6.14 35.56
C PRO A 585 -8.62 5.85 35.24
N LEU A 586 -7.96 6.72 34.49
CA LEU A 586 -6.53 6.57 34.17
C LEU A 586 -5.66 6.69 35.42
N LYS A 587 -5.87 7.72 36.24
CA LYS A 587 -5.13 7.95 37.49
C LYS A 587 -5.29 6.74 38.43
N ARG A 588 -6.51 6.20 38.58
CA ARG A 588 -6.77 4.96 39.35
C ARG A 588 -6.06 3.74 38.76
N ALA A 589 -6.12 3.56 37.44
CA ALA A 589 -5.46 2.44 36.77
C ALA A 589 -3.93 2.47 36.96
N TYR A 590 -3.34 3.66 36.94
CA TYR A 590 -1.92 3.88 37.20
C TYR A 590 -1.54 3.56 38.65
N GLN A 591 -2.29 4.10 39.63
CA GLN A 591 -2.07 3.86 41.06
C GLN A 591 -2.18 2.37 41.44
N ASN A 592 -3.08 1.63 40.77
CA ASN A 592 -3.29 0.20 40.99
C ASN A 592 -2.40 -0.70 40.12
N SER A 593 -1.48 -0.13 39.34
CA SER A 593 -0.62 -0.91 38.46
C SER A 593 0.48 -1.65 39.24
N ALA A 594 0.76 -2.88 38.83
CA ALA A 594 1.82 -3.70 39.42
C ALA A 594 3.07 -3.66 38.53
N PRO A 595 4.28 -3.65 39.11
CA PRO A 595 5.54 -3.55 38.37
C PRO A 595 5.96 -4.91 37.78
N HIS A 596 5.16 -5.44 36.85
CA HIS A 596 5.52 -6.66 36.13
C HIS A 596 6.72 -6.39 35.21
N ARG A 597 7.67 -7.33 35.14
CA ARG A 597 8.86 -7.19 34.29
C ARG A 597 8.63 -7.83 32.94
N TYR A 598 8.75 -7.05 31.88
CA TYR A 598 8.59 -7.48 30.50
C TYR A 598 9.96 -7.57 29.82
N GLU A 599 10.18 -8.67 29.09
CA GLU A 599 11.38 -8.88 28.28
C GLU A 599 11.00 -9.38 26.90
N GLU A 600 11.70 -8.87 25.89
CA GLU A 600 11.51 -9.30 24.51
C GLU A 600 12.86 -9.65 23.88
N HIS A 601 12.99 -10.87 23.40
CA HIS A 601 14.21 -11.35 22.77
C HIS A 601 13.91 -12.34 21.64
N GLN A 602 14.40 -12.06 20.43
CA GLN A 602 14.25 -12.93 19.25
C GLN A 602 12.79 -13.35 18.97
N GLY A 603 11.83 -12.42 19.10
CA GLY A 603 10.41 -12.71 18.86
C GLY A 603 9.75 -13.58 19.93
N LYS A 604 10.37 -13.73 21.11
CA LYS A 604 9.78 -14.29 22.31
C LYS A 604 9.54 -13.17 23.31
N ILE A 605 8.38 -13.21 23.95
CA ILE A 605 8.03 -12.27 25.01
C ILE A 605 7.96 -13.05 26.30
N LYS A 606 8.66 -12.56 27.32
CA LYS A 606 8.61 -13.09 28.68
C LYS A 606 8.09 -12.03 29.61
N VAL A 607 7.21 -12.46 30.51
CA VAL A 607 6.64 -11.60 31.53
C VAL A 607 6.89 -12.27 32.86
N HIS A 608 7.54 -11.56 33.78
CA HIS A 608 7.67 -11.99 35.18
C HIS A 608 6.70 -11.16 36.03
N PHE A 609 5.82 -11.86 36.73
CA PHE A 609 4.81 -11.23 37.55
C PHE A 609 5.38 -10.81 38.92
N ALA A 610 5.20 -9.53 39.25
CA ALA A 610 5.00 -9.09 40.63
C ALA A 610 3.66 -9.61 41.19
N ASP A 611 3.43 -9.42 42.50
CA ASP A 611 2.21 -9.85 43.19
C ASP A 611 0.94 -9.39 42.45
N HIS A 612 0.02 -10.33 42.24
CA HIS A 612 -1.21 -10.09 41.49
C HIS A 612 -2.34 -10.98 41.98
N SER A 613 -3.58 -10.59 41.69
CA SER A 613 -4.76 -11.37 42.09
C SER A 613 -5.08 -12.51 41.11
N GLY A 614 -4.36 -12.70 40.01
CA GLY A 614 -4.77 -13.63 38.94
C GLY A 614 -5.99 -13.13 38.16
N GLY A 615 -6.43 -13.89 37.15
CA GLY A 615 -7.47 -13.48 36.20
C GLY A 615 -6.95 -13.51 34.77
N MET A 616 -7.04 -12.39 34.05
CA MET A 616 -6.50 -12.25 32.70
C MET A 616 -5.32 -11.29 32.72
N ALA A 617 -4.15 -11.78 32.30
CA ALA A 617 -3.03 -10.95 31.94
C ALA A 617 -3.25 -10.40 30.53
N VAL A 618 -3.37 -9.08 30.42
CA VAL A 618 -3.46 -8.34 29.16
C VAL A 618 -2.08 -7.82 28.83
N ILE A 619 -1.56 -8.20 27.67
CA ILE A 619 -0.31 -7.72 27.11
C ILE A 619 -0.64 -6.82 25.92
N ASN A 620 -0.13 -5.59 25.91
CA ASN A 620 -0.45 -4.57 24.89
C ASN A 620 0.23 -4.79 23.52
N ILE A 621 0.30 -6.04 23.08
CA ILE A 621 0.74 -6.47 21.75
C ILE A 621 -0.44 -7.02 20.94
N PRO A 622 -0.46 -6.86 19.61
CA PRO A 622 -1.53 -7.39 18.78
C PRO A 622 -1.59 -8.93 18.84
N TYR A 623 -2.72 -9.48 19.26
CA TYR A 623 -3.00 -10.91 19.19
C TYR A 623 -2.98 -11.38 17.73
N ARG A 624 -2.38 -12.54 17.49
CA ARG A 624 -2.36 -13.19 16.18
C ARG A 624 -2.62 -14.68 16.31
N LYS A 625 -3.43 -15.22 15.40
CA LYS A 625 -3.58 -16.68 15.26
C LYS A 625 -2.19 -17.28 15.00
N GLY A 626 -1.82 -18.32 15.76
CA GLY A 626 -0.47 -18.90 15.74
C GLY A 626 0.42 -18.45 16.89
N MET A 627 -0.07 -17.54 17.75
CA MET A 627 0.52 -17.31 19.06
C MET A 627 0.27 -18.50 19.99
N THR A 628 1.28 -18.85 20.78
CA THR A 628 1.22 -19.85 21.85
C THR A 628 1.75 -19.22 23.13
N ALA A 629 1.11 -19.49 24.26
CA ALA A 629 1.53 -19.00 25.56
C ALA A 629 1.76 -20.16 26.54
N PHE A 630 2.69 -19.97 27.48
CA PHE A 630 2.94 -20.89 28.58
C PHE A 630 2.89 -20.10 29.89
N VAL A 631 2.17 -20.60 30.89
CA VAL A 631 2.14 -20.04 32.25
C VAL A 631 2.90 -21.00 33.15
N ASP A 632 4.03 -20.55 33.69
CA ASP A 632 4.94 -21.38 34.49
C ASP A 632 5.32 -22.73 33.83
N GLY A 633 5.44 -22.74 32.49
CA GLY A 633 5.77 -23.92 31.68
C GLY A 633 4.56 -24.69 31.15
N GLU A 634 3.36 -24.46 31.69
CA GLU A 634 2.15 -25.15 31.25
C GLU A 634 1.47 -24.43 30.07
N PRO A 635 1.06 -25.15 29.00
CA PRO A 635 0.49 -24.52 27.82
C PRO A 635 -0.88 -23.91 28.10
N VAL A 636 -1.06 -22.63 27.73
CA VAL A 636 -2.33 -21.90 27.82
C VAL A 636 -2.65 -21.29 26.47
N THR A 637 -3.95 -21.28 26.11
CA THR A 637 -4.40 -20.66 24.85
C THR A 637 -4.53 -19.15 25.02
N PRO A 638 -3.72 -18.33 24.31
CA PRO A 638 -3.92 -16.89 24.28
C PRO A 638 -5.17 -16.54 23.48
N GLN A 639 -5.79 -15.40 23.80
CA GLN A 639 -6.97 -14.89 23.10
C GLN A 639 -6.88 -13.38 22.84
N SER A 640 -7.69 -12.89 21.89
CA SER A 640 -7.83 -11.44 21.67
C SER A 640 -8.65 -10.83 22.79
N VAL A 641 -8.16 -9.75 23.39
CA VAL A 641 -8.83 -8.96 24.42
C VAL A 641 -8.63 -7.48 24.15
N ASN A 642 -9.43 -6.58 24.71
CA ASN A 642 -9.31 -5.13 24.49
C ASN A 642 -9.21 -4.80 22.98
N GLY A 643 -10.10 -5.42 22.18
CA GLY A 643 -10.11 -5.34 20.73
C GLY A 643 -9.01 -6.18 20.05
N MET A 644 -7.74 -5.78 20.18
CA MET A 644 -6.63 -6.46 19.50
C MET A 644 -5.51 -6.96 20.41
N MET A 645 -5.54 -6.68 21.71
CA MET A 645 -4.45 -7.03 22.63
C MET A 645 -4.41 -8.53 22.92
N THR A 646 -3.28 -9.02 23.43
CA THR A 646 -3.11 -10.44 23.77
C THR A 646 -3.49 -10.69 25.22
N GLY A 647 -4.47 -11.55 25.45
CA GLY A 647 -4.88 -12.00 26.77
C GLY A 647 -4.44 -13.43 27.07
N VAL A 648 -3.91 -13.66 28.27
CA VAL A 648 -3.54 -14.99 28.80
C VAL A 648 -4.16 -15.15 30.19
N LYS A 649 -4.91 -16.24 30.40
CA LYS A 649 -5.47 -16.54 31.73
C LYS A 649 -4.36 -16.99 32.68
N VAL A 650 -4.35 -16.43 33.89
CA VAL A 650 -3.33 -16.71 34.92
C VAL A 650 -3.97 -16.92 36.29
N GLY A 651 -3.45 -17.88 37.05
CA GLY A 651 -3.81 -18.06 38.47
C GLY A 651 -3.16 -17.01 39.38
N PRO A 652 -3.58 -16.88 40.64
CA PRO A 652 -3.03 -15.89 41.58
C PRO A 652 -1.56 -16.14 41.97
N ASN A 653 -1.05 -17.34 41.76
CA ASN A 653 0.33 -17.72 42.08
C ASN A 653 1.23 -17.81 40.85
N ALA A 654 0.76 -17.33 39.68
CA ALA A 654 1.51 -17.42 38.44
C ALA A 654 2.77 -16.55 38.53
N LYS A 655 3.92 -17.07 38.13
CA LYS A 655 5.18 -16.31 38.21
C LYS A 655 5.62 -15.78 36.86
N GLN A 656 5.32 -16.50 35.79
CA GLN A 656 5.83 -16.18 34.46
C GLN A 656 4.84 -16.52 33.34
N ILE A 657 4.86 -15.70 32.28
CA ILE A 657 4.34 -16.06 30.97
C ILE A 657 5.46 -16.07 29.94
N ASP A 658 5.51 -17.10 29.11
CA ASP A 658 6.28 -17.11 27.86
C ASP A 658 5.34 -17.11 26.66
N ILE A 659 5.46 -16.12 25.77
CA ILE A 659 4.68 -16.01 24.53
C ILE A 659 5.58 -16.18 23.33
N HIS A 660 5.13 -17.01 22.40
CA HIS A 660 5.79 -17.28 21.13
C HIS A 660 4.82 -17.06 19.98
N TYR A 661 5.32 -16.59 18.84
CA TYR A 661 4.54 -16.51 17.61
C TYR A 661 5.18 -17.30 16.49
N ARG A 662 4.36 -18.11 15.80
CA ARG A 662 4.69 -18.67 14.50
C ARG A 662 3.47 -18.52 13.58
N PRO A 663 3.64 -18.04 12.34
CA PRO A 663 2.54 -17.98 11.39
C PRO A 663 1.86 -19.37 11.25
N PRO A 664 0.52 -19.46 11.28
CA PRO A 664 -0.15 -20.74 11.14
C PRO A 664 0.18 -21.36 9.79
N TYR A 665 0.33 -22.70 9.78
CA TYR A 665 0.75 -23.50 8.63
C TYR A 665 2.20 -23.32 8.17
N PHE A 666 3.04 -22.57 8.90
CA PHE A 666 4.42 -22.30 8.48
C PHE A 666 5.21 -23.59 8.13
N ILE A 667 5.27 -24.55 9.06
CA ILE A 667 5.98 -25.83 8.82
C ILE A 667 5.31 -26.61 7.69
N THR A 668 3.98 -26.66 7.67
CA THR A 668 3.22 -27.36 6.62
C THR A 668 3.57 -26.81 5.23
N MET A 669 3.61 -25.49 5.05
CA MET A 669 3.94 -24.88 3.77
C MET A 669 5.42 -25.06 3.39
N VAL A 670 6.34 -25.05 4.36
CA VAL A 670 7.75 -25.39 4.12
C VAL A 670 7.88 -26.83 3.60
N VAL A 671 7.25 -27.80 4.27
CA VAL A 671 7.27 -29.21 3.86
C VAL A 671 6.66 -29.40 2.47
N LEU A 672 5.49 -28.80 2.20
CA LEU A 672 4.84 -28.87 0.90
C LEU A 672 5.67 -28.22 -0.22
N SER A 673 6.37 -27.12 0.07
CA SER A 673 7.32 -26.53 -0.87
C SER A 673 8.50 -27.45 -1.16
N LEU A 674 9.10 -28.07 -0.15
CA LEU A 674 10.19 -29.03 -0.34
C LEU A 674 9.75 -30.25 -1.18
N ILE A 675 8.58 -30.81 -0.88
CA ILE A 675 8.00 -31.91 -1.66
C ILE A 675 7.80 -31.46 -3.11
N SER A 676 7.24 -30.26 -3.33
CA SER A 676 7.01 -29.72 -4.67
C SER A 676 8.32 -29.49 -5.45
N ILE A 677 9.39 -29.05 -4.79
CA ILE A 677 10.74 -28.91 -5.39
C ILE A 677 11.28 -30.27 -5.82
N ILE A 678 11.18 -31.29 -4.96
CA ILE A 678 11.62 -32.64 -5.27
C ILE A 678 10.81 -33.21 -6.46
N CYS A 679 9.49 -33.10 -6.41
CA CYS A 679 8.60 -33.50 -7.50
C CYS A 679 8.89 -32.74 -8.80
N SER A 680 9.26 -31.46 -8.73
CA SER A 680 9.68 -30.66 -9.88
C SER A 680 10.91 -31.24 -10.59
N VAL A 681 11.92 -31.63 -9.81
CA VAL A 681 13.15 -32.23 -10.35
C VAL A 681 12.83 -33.57 -11.02
N PHE A 682 12.09 -34.44 -10.34
CA PHE A 682 11.68 -35.73 -10.90
C PHE A 682 10.83 -35.57 -12.16
N TYR A 683 9.82 -34.72 -12.11
CA TYR A 683 8.92 -34.48 -13.23
C TYR A 683 9.66 -33.91 -14.44
N SER A 684 10.54 -32.91 -14.26
CA SER A 684 11.32 -32.36 -15.36
C SER A 684 12.28 -33.39 -15.98
N ARG A 685 12.90 -34.27 -15.18
CA ARG A 685 13.78 -35.34 -15.67
C ARG A 685 13.01 -36.45 -16.38
N TRP A 686 11.92 -36.92 -15.78
CA TRP A 686 11.05 -37.94 -16.35
C TRP A 686 10.47 -37.49 -17.70
N TYR A 687 9.98 -36.25 -17.77
CA TYR A 687 9.44 -35.71 -19.02
C TYR A 687 10.51 -35.65 -20.11
N GLN A 688 11.73 -35.21 -19.79
CA GLN A 688 12.84 -35.21 -20.76
C GLN A 688 13.20 -36.62 -21.24
N HIS A 689 13.35 -37.59 -20.35
CA HIS A 689 13.66 -38.98 -20.72
C HIS A 689 12.57 -39.65 -21.55
N LYS A 690 11.29 -39.40 -21.23
CA LYS A 690 10.17 -39.92 -22.03
C LYS A 690 10.20 -39.38 -23.46
N GLN A 691 10.69 -38.15 -23.65
CA GLN A 691 10.82 -37.55 -24.97
C GLN A 691 12.00 -38.14 -25.75
N SER A 692 13.17 -38.35 -25.14
CA SER A 692 14.32 -38.95 -25.83
C SER A 692 14.01 -40.36 -26.36
N ARG A 693 13.31 -41.18 -25.56
CA ARG A 693 12.87 -42.51 -25.98
C ARG A 693 11.82 -42.51 -27.08
N LYS A 694 10.99 -41.47 -27.17
CA LYS A 694 10.04 -41.32 -28.28
C LYS A 694 10.75 -40.93 -29.57
N SER A 695 11.77 -40.07 -29.52
CA SER A 695 12.56 -39.71 -30.70
C SER A 695 13.50 -40.81 -31.19
N GLU A 696 13.83 -41.81 -30.36
CA GLU A 696 14.60 -43.00 -30.80
C GLU A 696 13.72 -44.08 -31.45
N LYS A 697 12.40 -44.00 -31.29
CA LYS A 697 11.43 -45.00 -31.80
C LYS A 697 10.80 -44.63 -33.15
N TYR A 698 11.11 -43.46 -33.68
CA TYR A 698 10.74 -42.95 -35.00
C TYR A 698 12.00 -42.47 -35.69
#